data_AF-A0A951K433-F1
#
_entry.id   AF-A0A951K433-F1
#
_cell.length_a   1.000
_cell.length_b   1.000
_cell.length_c   1.000
_cell.angle_alpha   90.00
_cell.angle_beta   90.00
_cell.angle_gamma   90.00
#
_symmetry.space_group_name_H-M   'P 1'
#
loop_
_entity.id
_entity.type
_entity.pdbx_description
1 polymer ?
#
loop_
_entity_poly.entity_id
_entity_poly.type
_entity_poly.pdbx_seq_one_letter_code
_entity_poly.pdbx_strand_id
1 'polypeptide(L)'
;MITHEATMSAHCSAQRSRRAARATLFACALVLALAGQAQAAPGDLDSSFSGDGRQTTDFAGGVDLGNAMAVQADGKIVVAGSAPQSATPGSDSDFALARYNADGSLDSSFSDGGKQTTDFGGDDAGRAVAVQADGKIVVAGSSDYDFALARYNPDGTLDSSFSGGGKQTTDFAGIDAGRAMALQADGKIVVAGSTDDDFALARYDVDGSLDSSFGNGGKQTTRFGGWGRAVAVQADGKIVVAGSSYQGVATGDDFALARYNTDGSLDSSFSGDGKQTTDFSGNGDYGNGVAVQADGKVVVVGGAYDDHALARYDADGSLDHSFSGDGRQTTDFGSRDFATAVAVQADAKIVVAGFNPGDFTLARYNADGSLDSSFSGDGKQTTDFGGLDSAGAVAVQADGKIVVAGSSGAATGFDYDFALARYEGGAAGSESPPDPDPAPNPPAPVVPPPPPPSVGPCGTEGAAGYLYPAKMRVLRSRVLREDRRLDVLAPITSRARGGDVEVTFQADGRTDRFDAEVTEGGGALDQVRFKEPIRRGQARLATGIVTLNYLGDEDTRAEEVRLRAASQRAELDVEEIGLVGDRLSGRGSVSSRAEGVVRLRYSYLDEAGTPQVHLARATIQDDGDWVVDAGETVPPRLARCGGYLSILFTGYFERRIRGEMLAYQLDAGQTRRP
;
A
#
# COMPACT_ATOMS: atom_id res chain seq x y z
N MET A 1 -9.01 16.46 -92.58
CA MET A 1 -9.73 15.79 -91.47
C MET A 1 -8.77 15.03 -90.54
N ILE A 2 -7.81 14.27 -91.07
CA ILE A 2 -6.88 13.46 -90.25
C ILE A 2 -5.95 14.29 -89.33
N THR A 3 -5.61 15.53 -89.71
CA THR A 3 -4.77 16.43 -88.89
C THR A 3 -5.53 17.15 -87.78
N HIS A 4 -6.86 17.24 -87.85
CA HIS A 4 -7.66 17.96 -86.84
C HIS A 4 -8.00 17.07 -85.64
N GLU A 5 -8.18 15.76 -85.87
CA GLU A 5 -8.44 14.75 -84.82
C GLU A 5 -7.21 14.48 -83.93
N ALA A 6 -6.00 14.50 -84.49
CA ALA A 6 -4.76 14.30 -83.74
C ALA A 6 -4.52 15.42 -82.70
N THR A 7 -4.80 16.67 -83.05
CA THR A 7 -4.69 17.82 -82.13
C THR A 7 -5.72 17.82 -81.01
N MET A 8 -6.96 17.35 -81.27
CA MET A 8 -7.98 17.24 -80.22
C MET A 8 -7.69 16.12 -79.23
N SER A 9 -7.16 14.98 -79.70
CA SER A 9 -6.76 13.86 -78.84
C SER A 9 -5.60 14.24 -77.90
N ALA A 10 -4.60 14.98 -78.40
CA ALA A 10 -3.49 15.47 -77.60
C ALA A 10 -3.91 16.50 -76.52
N HIS A 11 -4.85 17.41 -76.85
CA HIS A 11 -5.41 18.36 -75.88
C HIS A 11 -6.23 17.69 -74.78
N CYS A 12 -7.02 16.66 -75.13
CA CYS A 12 -7.83 15.92 -74.17
C CYS A 12 -6.96 15.07 -73.23
N SER A 13 -5.86 14.48 -73.74
CA SER A 13 -4.85 13.77 -72.95
C SER A 13 -4.12 14.70 -71.97
N ALA A 14 -3.69 15.89 -72.42
CA ALA A 14 -3.01 16.87 -71.57
C ALA A 14 -3.92 17.48 -70.48
N GLN A 15 -5.23 17.63 -70.75
CA GLN A 15 -6.18 18.07 -69.72
C GLN A 15 -6.48 16.97 -68.69
N ARG A 16 -6.54 15.70 -69.11
CA ARG A 16 -6.66 14.55 -68.19
C ARG A 16 -5.44 14.39 -67.30
N SER A 17 -4.23 14.55 -67.83
CA SER A 17 -3.00 14.48 -67.03
C SER A 17 -2.86 15.64 -66.04
N ARG A 18 -3.27 16.87 -66.41
CA ARG A 18 -3.28 18.02 -65.49
C ARG A 18 -4.35 17.90 -64.39
N ARG A 19 -5.51 17.31 -64.69
CA ARG A 19 -6.56 17.03 -63.68
C ARG A 19 -6.14 15.89 -62.76
N ALA A 20 -5.52 14.84 -63.28
CA ALA A 20 -4.94 13.76 -62.49
C ALA A 20 -3.82 14.28 -61.58
N ALA A 21 -2.86 15.05 -62.10
CA ALA A 21 -1.79 15.64 -61.30
C ALA A 21 -2.30 16.60 -60.21
N ARG A 22 -3.34 17.41 -60.51
CA ARG A 22 -3.98 18.26 -59.50
C ARG A 22 -4.74 17.45 -58.45
N ALA A 23 -5.42 16.37 -58.82
CA ALA A 23 -6.09 15.47 -57.90
C ALA A 23 -5.08 14.70 -57.02
N THR A 24 -3.93 14.29 -57.57
CA THR A 24 -2.84 13.66 -56.82
C THR A 24 -2.17 14.64 -55.87
N LEU A 25 -1.93 15.90 -56.29
CA LEU A 25 -1.42 16.94 -55.40
C LEU A 25 -2.41 17.30 -54.28
N PHE A 26 -3.72 17.35 -54.58
CA PHE A 26 -4.75 17.56 -53.55
C PHE A 26 -4.87 16.36 -52.61
N ALA A 27 -4.75 15.12 -53.12
CA ALA A 27 -4.76 13.92 -52.31
C ALA A 27 -3.50 13.81 -51.43
N CYS A 28 -2.31 14.16 -51.94
CA CYS A 28 -1.09 14.24 -51.12
C CYS A 28 -1.16 15.35 -50.07
N ALA A 29 -1.72 16.52 -50.41
CA ALA A 29 -1.93 17.60 -49.43
C ALA A 29 -3.00 17.24 -48.39
N LEU A 30 -4.04 16.48 -48.76
CA LEU A 30 -5.05 15.97 -47.84
C LEU A 30 -4.50 14.83 -46.96
N VAL A 31 -3.62 13.97 -47.47
CA VAL A 31 -2.90 12.95 -46.68
C VAL A 31 -1.86 13.57 -45.76
N LEU A 32 -1.20 14.66 -46.16
CA LEU A 32 -0.31 15.45 -45.28
C LEU A 32 -1.07 16.31 -44.27
N ALA A 33 -2.33 16.67 -44.54
CA ALA A 33 -3.22 17.36 -43.60
C ALA A 33 -4.00 16.39 -42.68
N LEU A 34 -4.12 15.10 -43.06
CA LEU A 34 -4.69 14.00 -42.26
C LEU A 34 -3.63 13.19 -41.53
N ALA A 35 -2.34 13.37 -41.83
CA ALA A 35 -1.27 13.11 -40.89
C ALA A 35 -1.40 14.15 -39.76
N GLY A 36 -2.45 14.01 -38.95
CA GLY A 36 -2.50 14.65 -37.65
C GLY A 36 -1.18 14.34 -36.98
N GLN A 37 -0.52 15.36 -36.44
CA GLN A 37 0.62 15.13 -35.57
C GLN A 37 0.15 14.10 -34.56
N ALA A 38 0.74 12.90 -34.58
CA ALA A 38 0.46 11.91 -33.56
C ALA A 38 0.82 12.61 -32.24
N GLN A 39 -0.20 13.04 -31.50
CA GLN A 39 0.03 13.61 -30.19
C GLN A 39 0.55 12.47 -29.32
N ALA A 40 1.65 12.72 -28.62
CA ALA A 40 2.19 11.79 -27.67
C ALA A 40 1.07 11.38 -26.68
N ALA A 41 0.89 10.08 -26.51
CA ALA A 41 -0.11 9.52 -25.62
C ALA A 41 0.40 9.60 -24.17
N PRO A 42 -0.50 9.57 -23.17
CA PRO A 42 -0.06 9.44 -21.78
C PRO A 42 0.86 8.23 -21.62
N GLY A 43 2.01 8.42 -20.98
CA GLY A 43 3.05 7.41 -20.79
C GLY A 43 4.17 7.44 -21.82
N ASP A 44 3.99 8.13 -22.95
CA ASP A 44 5.08 8.39 -23.89
C ASP A 44 6.12 9.34 -23.27
N LEU A 45 7.39 9.15 -23.63
CA LEU A 45 8.46 10.09 -23.28
C LEU A 45 8.21 11.46 -23.92
N ASP A 46 8.35 12.52 -23.13
CA ASP A 46 8.23 13.90 -23.60
C ASP A 46 9.51 14.31 -24.34
N SER A 47 9.50 14.21 -25.66
CA SER A 47 10.60 14.61 -26.55
C SER A 47 11.04 16.09 -26.42
N SER A 48 10.26 16.96 -25.77
CA SER A 48 10.68 18.34 -25.51
C SER A 48 11.62 18.47 -24.31
N PHE A 49 11.75 17.42 -23.49
CA PHE A 49 12.69 17.36 -22.38
C PHE A 49 14.00 16.76 -22.85
N SER A 50 15.08 17.55 -22.85
CA SER A 50 16.42 17.16 -23.30
C SER A 50 16.50 16.58 -24.74
N GLY A 51 15.43 16.72 -25.53
CA GLY A 51 15.33 16.30 -26.93
C GLY A 51 14.83 14.87 -27.15
N ASP A 52 14.89 13.99 -26.15
CA ASP A 52 14.47 12.59 -26.22
C ASP A 52 13.69 12.10 -24.99
N GLY A 53 13.38 13.01 -24.06
CA GLY A 53 12.68 12.71 -22.82
C GLY A 53 13.58 12.30 -21.66
N ARG A 54 14.91 12.26 -21.84
CA ARG A 54 15.86 11.71 -20.87
C ARG A 54 17.02 12.66 -20.61
N GLN A 55 17.51 12.67 -19.39
CA GLN A 55 18.67 13.46 -18.98
C GLN A 55 19.53 12.64 -18.02
N THR A 56 20.84 12.59 -18.27
CA THR A 56 21.81 12.10 -17.29
C THR A 56 22.75 13.23 -16.85
N THR A 57 23.34 13.13 -15.66
CA THR A 57 24.29 14.11 -15.14
C THR A 57 25.33 13.46 -14.25
N ASP A 58 26.57 13.51 -14.72
CA ASP A 58 27.78 13.17 -13.98
C ASP A 58 28.28 14.39 -13.17
N PHE A 59 28.71 14.15 -11.95
CA PHE A 59 29.33 15.14 -11.08
C PHE A 59 30.83 15.24 -11.30
N ALA A 60 31.58 14.21 -10.92
CA ALA A 60 33.03 14.19 -10.89
C ALA A 60 33.62 12.81 -11.29
N GLY A 61 32.80 11.97 -11.94
CA GLY A 61 33.01 10.55 -12.23
C GLY A 61 32.82 9.66 -11.01
N GLY A 62 32.37 8.41 -11.21
CA GLY A 62 32.11 7.45 -10.14
C GLY A 62 30.63 7.16 -9.94
N VAL A 63 30.20 6.97 -8.69
CA VAL A 63 28.80 6.62 -8.40
C VAL A 63 28.05 7.84 -7.89
N ASP A 64 27.28 8.46 -8.77
CA ASP A 64 26.34 9.53 -8.49
C ASP A 64 24.92 8.94 -8.37
N LEU A 65 24.36 8.97 -7.16
CA LEU A 65 23.04 8.40 -6.89
C LEU A 65 21.99 9.50 -6.74
N GLY A 66 21.09 9.63 -7.72
CA GLY A 66 19.91 10.48 -7.61
C GLY A 66 18.82 9.79 -6.79
N ASN A 67 18.55 10.29 -5.58
CA ASN A 67 17.63 9.64 -4.63
C ASN A 67 16.26 10.32 -4.56
N ALA A 68 16.23 11.65 -4.65
CA ALA A 68 15.02 12.44 -4.44
C ALA A 68 14.90 13.62 -5.40
N MET A 69 13.68 14.10 -5.63
CA MET A 69 13.42 15.22 -6.52
C MET A 69 12.32 16.13 -5.97
N ALA A 70 12.46 17.44 -6.23
CA ALA A 70 11.41 18.42 -6.04
C ALA A 70 11.25 19.30 -7.31
N VAL A 71 10.00 19.61 -7.66
CA VAL A 71 9.67 20.50 -8.77
C VAL A 71 9.34 21.89 -8.21
N GLN A 72 10.00 22.92 -8.73
CA GLN A 72 9.75 24.31 -8.38
C GLN A 72 8.54 24.87 -9.13
N ALA A 73 7.93 25.93 -8.59
CA ALA A 73 6.74 26.55 -9.19
C ALA A 73 6.98 27.15 -10.60
N ASP A 74 8.23 27.48 -10.93
CA ASP A 74 8.64 27.94 -12.26
C ASP A 74 8.94 26.79 -13.24
N GLY A 75 8.72 25.54 -12.82
CA GLY A 75 8.94 24.34 -13.63
C GLY A 75 10.37 23.80 -13.58
N LYS A 76 11.30 24.47 -12.89
CA LYS A 76 12.65 23.91 -12.65
C LYS A 76 12.56 22.68 -11.74
N ILE A 77 13.55 21.81 -11.86
CA ILE A 77 13.60 20.53 -11.15
C ILE A 77 14.90 20.49 -10.36
N VAL A 78 14.82 20.17 -9.07
CA VAL A 78 15.99 19.92 -8.23
C VAL A 78 16.03 18.44 -7.89
N VAL A 79 17.14 17.78 -8.18
CA VAL A 79 17.41 16.40 -7.77
C VAL A 79 18.48 16.42 -6.69
N ALA A 80 18.27 15.66 -5.62
CA ALA A 80 19.23 15.47 -4.55
C ALA A 80 19.63 14.01 -4.40
N GLY A 81 20.83 13.80 -3.91
CA GLY A 81 21.46 12.50 -3.93
C GLY A 81 22.80 12.47 -3.22
N SER A 82 23.67 11.57 -3.67
CA SER A 82 25.06 11.49 -3.24
C SER A 82 25.99 11.43 -4.45
N ALA A 83 27.15 12.07 -4.36
CA ALA A 83 28.20 12.01 -5.38
C ALA A 83 29.58 12.10 -4.72
N PRO A 84 30.61 11.39 -5.22
CA PRO A 84 31.96 11.55 -4.71
C PRO A 84 32.54 12.93 -5.08
N GLN A 85 33.43 13.44 -4.25
CA GLN A 85 34.17 14.67 -4.56
C GLN A 85 35.13 14.50 -5.76
N SER A 86 35.53 13.26 -6.06
CA SER A 86 36.45 12.91 -7.15
C SER A 86 36.29 11.43 -7.54
N ALA A 87 36.47 11.09 -8.82
CA ALA A 87 36.51 9.71 -9.34
C ALA A 87 37.64 8.80 -8.77
N THR A 88 38.40 9.27 -7.79
CA THR A 88 39.45 8.48 -7.13
C THR A 88 38.85 7.37 -6.28
N PRO A 89 39.29 6.09 -6.45
CA PRO A 89 38.78 5.00 -5.62
C PRO A 89 38.99 5.26 -4.12
N GLY A 90 37.92 5.16 -3.34
CA GLY A 90 37.92 5.41 -1.91
C GLY A 90 37.66 6.87 -1.50
N SER A 91 37.21 7.72 -2.43
CA SER A 91 36.52 8.97 -2.06
C SER A 91 35.24 8.63 -1.31
N ASP A 92 34.99 9.34 -0.21
CA ASP A 92 33.69 9.42 0.42
C ASP A 92 32.67 10.07 -0.53
N SER A 93 31.39 9.81 -0.27
CA SER A 93 30.28 10.43 -0.98
C SER A 93 29.78 11.65 -0.21
N ASP A 94 29.52 12.75 -0.92
CA ASP A 94 28.95 13.97 -0.35
C ASP A 94 27.45 14.09 -0.68
N PHE A 95 26.70 14.92 0.05
CA PHE A 95 25.40 15.38 -0.45
C PHE A 95 25.58 16.02 -1.82
N ALA A 96 24.76 15.64 -2.79
CA ALA A 96 24.80 16.18 -4.14
C ALA A 96 23.44 16.75 -4.56
N LEU A 97 23.46 17.88 -5.27
CA LEU A 97 22.30 18.52 -5.86
C LEU A 97 22.59 18.89 -7.30
N ALA A 98 21.64 18.59 -8.18
CA ALA A 98 21.61 19.10 -9.54
C ALA A 98 20.29 19.83 -9.78
N ARG A 99 20.35 21.00 -10.43
CA ARG A 99 19.15 21.73 -10.85
C ARG A 99 19.04 21.78 -12.37
N TYR A 100 17.84 21.52 -12.85
CA TYR A 100 17.47 21.50 -14.26
C TYR A 100 16.41 22.54 -14.56
N ASN A 101 16.47 23.11 -15.75
CA ASN A 101 15.40 23.91 -16.32
C ASN A 101 14.19 23.05 -16.67
N ALA A 102 13.06 23.70 -16.95
CA ALA A 102 11.84 23.02 -17.35
C ALA A 102 11.97 22.25 -18.68
N ASP A 103 13.02 22.48 -19.48
CA ASP A 103 13.32 21.73 -20.69
C ASP A 103 14.31 20.56 -20.47
N GLY A 104 14.72 20.30 -19.22
CA GLY A 104 15.66 19.23 -18.87
C GLY A 104 17.13 19.60 -18.95
N SER A 105 17.48 20.77 -19.51
CA SER A 105 18.86 21.25 -19.51
C SER A 105 19.32 21.64 -18.09
N LEU A 106 20.60 21.46 -17.76
CA LEU A 106 21.16 21.93 -16.49
C LEU A 106 21.05 23.45 -16.35
N ASP A 107 20.62 23.91 -15.17
CA ASP A 107 20.50 25.33 -14.86
C ASP A 107 21.87 25.90 -14.48
N SER A 108 22.57 26.46 -15.46
CA SER A 108 23.88 27.11 -15.26
C SER A 108 23.89 28.28 -14.26
N SER A 109 22.73 28.79 -13.84
CA SER A 109 22.64 29.84 -12.80
C SER A 109 22.66 29.28 -11.37
N PHE A 110 22.64 27.96 -11.20
CA PHE A 110 22.71 27.28 -9.92
C PHE A 110 24.13 26.80 -9.62
N SER A 111 24.77 27.42 -8.63
CA SER A 111 26.12 27.10 -8.17
C SER A 111 27.14 26.85 -9.32
N ASP A 112 27.84 25.71 -9.32
CA ASP A 112 28.87 25.36 -10.29
C ASP A 112 28.26 24.74 -11.55
N GLY A 113 27.57 25.58 -12.33
CA GLY A 113 27.03 25.18 -13.63
C GLY A 113 25.84 24.21 -13.57
N GLY A 114 25.05 24.28 -12.50
CA GLY A 114 23.88 23.43 -12.26
C GLY A 114 24.07 22.41 -11.15
N LYS A 115 25.28 22.29 -10.59
CA LYS A 115 25.66 21.25 -9.63
C LYS A 115 26.19 21.84 -8.32
N GLN A 116 25.93 21.14 -7.22
CA GLN A 116 26.43 21.47 -5.90
C GLN A 116 26.70 20.19 -5.10
N THR A 117 27.87 20.08 -4.47
CA THR A 117 28.15 19.06 -3.44
C THR A 117 28.31 19.70 -2.07
N THR A 118 28.08 18.94 -0.99
CA THR A 118 28.24 19.42 0.39
C THR A 118 28.67 18.28 1.32
N ASP A 119 29.91 18.37 1.75
CA ASP A 119 30.60 17.48 2.68
C ASP A 119 30.27 17.80 4.15
N PHE A 120 29.91 16.82 4.96
CA PHE A 120 29.69 16.90 6.42
C PHE A 120 30.84 16.29 7.24
N GLY A 121 31.83 15.66 6.60
CA GLY A 121 33.06 15.14 7.21
C GLY A 121 33.24 13.62 7.08
N GLY A 122 32.42 12.94 6.27
CA GLY A 122 32.38 11.49 6.12
C GLY A 122 31.47 11.05 4.97
N ASP A 123 30.90 9.84 5.06
CA ASP A 123 29.98 9.35 4.02
C ASP A 123 28.59 9.97 4.20
N ASP A 124 28.20 10.79 3.24
CA ASP A 124 26.99 11.57 3.24
C ASP A 124 26.06 11.20 2.09
N ALA A 125 24.77 11.06 2.39
CA ALA A 125 23.76 10.76 1.38
C ALA A 125 22.52 11.64 1.53
N GLY A 126 22.28 12.52 0.55
CA GLY A 126 21.03 13.24 0.40
C GLY A 126 19.95 12.26 -0.07
N ARG A 127 18.92 12.05 0.75
CA ARG A 127 17.86 11.06 0.49
C ARG A 127 16.48 11.70 0.29
N ALA A 128 16.33 12.97 0.65
CA ALA A 128 15.10 13.73 0.47
C ALA A 128 15.40 15.19 0.14
N VAL A 129 14.55 15.82 -0.66
CA VAL A 129 14.65 17.24 -1.00
C VAL A 129 13.29 17.90 -1.01
N ALA A 130 13.22 19.13 -0.52
CA ALA A 130 12.02 19.96 -0.59
C ALA A 130 12.38 21.42 -0.88
N VAL A 131 11.47 22.13 -1.55
CA VAL A 131 11.61 23.55 -1.86
C VAL A 131 10.65 24.32 -0.95
N GLN A 132 11.18 25.23 -0.15
CA GLN A 132 10.41 26.12 0.71
C GLN A 132 9.73 27.23 -0.12
N ALA A 133 8.71 27.87 0.44
CA ALA A 133 7.93 28.90 -0.25
C ALA A 133 8.74 30.14 -0.66
N ASP A 134 9.87 30.41 0.02
CA ASP A 134 10.80 31.48 -0.31
C ASP A 134 11.83 31.08 -1.39
N GLY A 135 11.71 29.87 -1.94
CA GLY A 135 12.59 29.32 -2.96
C GLY A 135 13.87 28.66 -2.42
N LYS A 136 14.10 28.66 -1.11
CA LYS A 136 15.21 27.90 -0.52
C LYS A 136 14.97 26.41 -0.65
N ILE A 137 16.05 25.65 -0.73
CA ILE A 137 16.04 24.21 -0.95
C ILE A 137 16.60 23.54 0.30
N VAL A 138 15.85 22.62 0.89
CA VAL A 138 16.31 21.80 2.01
C VAL A 138 16.57 20.39 1.49
N VAL A 139 17.71 19.82 1.86
CA VAL A 139 18.05 18.41 1.63
C VAL A 139 18.21 17.74 2.98
N ALA A 140 17.61 16.57 3.13
CA ALA A 140 17.75 15.72 4.31
C ALA A 140 18.26 14.34 3.92
N GLY A 141 18.92 13.68 4.86
CA GLY A 141 19.62 12.44 4.59
C GLY A 141 20.36 11.92 5.81
N SER A 142 21.52 11.32 5.56
CA SER A 142 22.41 10.80 6.59
C SER A 142 23.86 11.24 6.38
N SER A 143 24.58 11.42 7.48
CA SER A 143 26.04 11.62 7.51
C SER A 143 26.60 10.80 8.67
N ASP A 144 27.56 9.91 8.43
CA ASP A 144 28.20 9.07 9.46
C ASP A 144 27.22 8.38 10.44
N TYR A 145 26.09 7.88 9.90
CA TYR A 145 25.00 7.25 10.67
C TYR A 145 24.22 8.18 11.60
N ASP A 146 24.20 9.49 11.33
CA ASP A 146 23.31 10.47 11.95
C ASP A 146 22.34 11.04 10.92
N PHE A 147 21.21 11.61 11.38
CA PHE A 147 20.38 12.44 10.50
C PHE A 147 21.16 13.69 10.10
N ALA A 148 21.15 14.05 8.82
CA ALA A 148 21.82 15.24 8.31
C ALA A 148 20.88 16.08 7.44
N LEU A 149 20.94 17.41 7.59
CA LEU A 149 20.20 18.38 6.80
C LEU A 149 21.14 19.48 6.32
N ALA A 150 20.95 19.90 5.07
CA ALA A 150 21.55 21.12 4.52
C ALA A 150 20.47 22.00 3.89
N ARG A 151 20.63 23.32 4.00
CA ARG A 151 19.77 24.27 3.29
C ARG A 151 20.58 25.13 2.33
N TYR A 152 20.01 25.34 1.15
CA TYR A 152 20.60 26.10 0.06
C TYR A 152 19.68 27.26 -0.34
N ASN A 153 20.30 28.36 -0.76
CA ASN A 153 19.64 29.48 -1.38
C ASN A 153 19.12 29.11 -2.77
N PRO A 154 18.23 29.93 -3.37
CA PRO A 154 17.76 29.72 -4.74
C PRO A 154 18.87 29.74 -5.80
N ASP A 155 20.08 30.18 -5.50
CA ASP A 155 21.23 30.12 -6.40
C ASP A 155 22.13 28.89 -6.16
N GLY A 156 21.75 28.01 -5.23
CA GLY A 156 22.51 26.80 -4.88
C GLY A 156 23.62 27.00 -3.88
N THR A 157 23.89 28.23 -3.44
CA THR A 157 24.83 28.47 -2.35
C THR A 157 24.26 28.02 -1.01
N LEU A 158 25.11 27.53 -0.11
CA LEU A 158 24.68 27.10 1.21
C LEU A 158 24.14 28.29 2.05
N ASP A 159 22.99 28.12 2.69
CA ASP A 159 22.34 29.15 3.50
C ASP A 159 22.91 29.18 4.93
N SER A 160 23.86 30.09 5.17
CA SER A 160 24.50 30.25 6.48
C SER A 160 23.57 30.65 7.62
N SER A 161 22.34 31.09 7.34
CA SER A 161 21.34 31.39 8.38
C SER A 161 20.66 30.13 8.94
N PHE A 162 20.77 28.99 8.27
CA PHE A 162 20.23 27.71 8.74
C PHE A 162 21.22 27.05 9.71
N SER A 163 20.81 26.83 10.95
CA SER A 163 21.64 26.25 12.04
C SER A 163 23.04 26.89 12.19
N GLY A 164 23.19 28.16 11.80
CA GLY A 164 24.45 28.92 11.94
C GLY A 164 25.58 28.50 10.99
N GLY A 165 25.34 27.58 10.05
CA GLY A 165 26.36 27.10 9.11
C GLY A 165 25.81 26.43 7.85
N GLY A 166 24.49 26.48 7.65
CA GLY A 166 23.80 25.82 6.53
C GLY A 166 23.61 24.32 6.68
N LYS A 167 24.08 23.74 7.79
CA LYS A 167 24.13 22.30 8.04
C LYS A 167 23.63 22.00 9.45
N GLN A 168 22.94 20.88 9.60
CA GLN A 168 22.46 20.36 10.87
C GLN A 168 22.64 18.84 10.89
N THR A 169 23.26 18.31 11.94
CA THR A 169 23.25 16.87 12.23
C THR A 169 22.40 16.59 13.47
N THR A 170 21.85 15.38 13.58
CA THR A 170 21.01 14.98 14.72
C THR A 170 21.20 13.50 15.03
N ASP A 171 21.78 13.26 16.19
CA ASP A 171 22.09 11.95 16.75
C ASP A 171 20.94 11.45 17.66
N PHE A 172 20.49 10.21 17.44
CA PHE A 172 19.52 9.48 18.27
C PHE A 172 20.18 8.47 19.24
N ALA A 173 21.51 8.49 19.33
CA ALA A 173 22.39 7.64 20.12
C ALA A 173 22.48 6.18 19.61
N GLY A 174 22.45 6.00 18.29
CA GLY A 174 22.45 4.71 17.60
C GLY A 174 22.96 4.79 16.17
N ILE A 175 22.62 3.80 15.34
CA ILE A 175 22.80 3.89 13.89
C ILE A 175 21.54 4.50 13.30
N ASP A 176 21.66 5.74 12.81
CA ASP A 176 20.54 6.55 12.40
C ASP A 176 20.63 6.91 10.90
N ALA A 177 19.48 6.94 10.25
CA ALA A 177 19.43 7.36 8.86
C ALA A 177 18.14 8.13 8.58
N GLY A 178 18.26 9.43 8.29
CA GLY A 178 17.16 10.21 7.76
C GLY A 178 16.92 9.80 6.31
N ARG A 179 15.72 9.34 5.98
CA ARG A 179 15.40 8.78 4.65
C ARG A 179 14.41 9.62 3.86
N ALA A 180 13.48 10.28 4.54
CA ALA A 180 12.43 11.06 3.92
C ALA A 180 12.18 12.36 4.69
N MET A 181 11.63 13.36 4.00
CA MET A 181 11.34 14.66 4.57
C MET A 181 10.01 15.20 4.05
N ALA A 182 9.28 15.91 4.91
CA ALA A 182 8.11 16.67 4.53
C ALA A 182 8.13 18.06 5.18
N LEU A 183 7.65 19.07 4.46
CA LEU A 183 7.43 20.41 4.98
C LEU A 183 6.01 20.53 5.55
N GLN A 184 5.89 21.13 6.73
CA GLN A 184 4.60 21.51 7.31
C GLN A 184 4.18 22.89 6.80
N ALA A 185 2.88 23.20 6.90
CA ALA A 185 2.32 24.47 6.42
C ALA A 185 2.85 25.70 7.16
N ASP A 186 3.35 25.54 8.38
CA ASP A 186 4.02 26.57 9.18
C ASP A 186 5.52 26.75 8.82
N GLY A 187 6.01 25.98 7.84
CA GLY A 187 7.39 26.01 7.37
C GLY A 187 8.34 25.09 8.13
N LYS A 188 7.88 24.40 9.19
CA LYS A 188 8.69 23.42 9.90
C LYS A 188 9.01 22.22 9.02
N ILE A 189 10.12 21.56 9.36
CA ILE A 189 10.68 20.47 8.58
C ILE A 189 10.57 19.20 9.41
N VAL A 190 9.91 18.17 8.89
CA VAL A 190 9.85 16.84 9.51
C VAL A 190 10.71 15.90 8.70
N VAL A 191 11.69 15.27 9.34
CA VAL A 191 12.52 14.22 8.76
C VAL A 191 12.18 12.90 9.43
N ALA A 192 11.94 11.87 8.62
CA ALA A 192 11.67 10.52 9.09
C ALA A 192 12.71 9.54 8.57
N GLY A 193 12.90 8.46 9.31
CA GLY A 193 13.92 7.47 9.03
C GLY A 193 13.90 6.35 10.04
N SER A 194 15.09 5.87 10.37
CA SER A 194 15.26 4.81 11.38
C SER A 194 16.39 5.09 12.34
N THR A 195 16.27 4.56 13.56
CA THR A 195 17.32 4.45 14.58
C THR A 195 17.23 3.06 15.20
N ASP A 196 18.33 2.30 15.24
CA ASP A 196 18.40 0.96 15.84
C ASP A 196 17.21 0.03 15.49
N ASP A 197 16.88 -0.04 14.19
CA ASP A 197 15.74 -0.80 13.65
C ASP A 197 14.36 -0.37 14.17
N ASP A 198 14.20 0.90 14.55
CA ASP A 198 12.91 1.50 14.91
C ASP A 198 12.64 2.76 14.09
N PHE A 199 11.38 3.16 13.99
CA PHE A 199 11.01 4.40 13.31
C PHE A 199 11.52 5.60 14.12
N ALA A 200 12.22 6.51 13.45
CA ALA A 200 12.68 7.78 14.02
C ALA A 200 12.12 8.97 13.25
N LEU A 201 11.76 10.02 13.99
CA LEU A 201 11.35 11.31 13.46
C LEU A 201 12.11 12.41 14.19
N ALA A 202 12.59 13.40 13.44
CA ALA A 202 13.05 14.67 13.97
C ALA A 202 12.23 15.81 13.35
N ARG A 203 11.87 16.80 14.16
CA ARG A 203 11.27 18.04 13.66
C ARG A 203 12.18 19.22 13.93
N TYR A 204 12.33 20.05 12.91
CA TYR A 204 13.14 21.26 12.93
C TYR A 204 12.27 22.48 12.69
N ASP A 205 12.61 23.57 13.37
CA ASP A 205 12.09 24.89 13.08
C ASP A 205 12.60 25.39 11.71
N VAL A 206 12.00 26.47 11.21
CA VAL A 206 12.34 27.06 9.90
C VAL A 206 13.83 27.42 9.82
N ASP A 207 14.48 27.73 10.94
CA ASP A 207 15.90 28.08 10.98
C ASP A 207 16.83 26.85 11.09
N GLY A 208 16.29 25.64 11.12
CA GLY A 208 17.06 24.38 11.20
C GLY A 208 17.36 23.91 12.61
N SER A 209 17.02 24.69 13.64
CA SER A 209 17.11 24.22 15.03
C SER A 209 16.05 23.16 15.33
N LEU A 210 16.31 22.24 16.28
CA LEU A 210 15.33 21.23 16.69
C LEU A 210 14.13 21.89 17.40
N ASP A 211 12.92 21.54 16.96
CA ASP A 211 11.68 22.01 17.58
C ASP A 211 11.44 21.27 18.90
N SER A 212 11.85 21.90 19.99
CA SER A 212 11.70 21.36 21.35
C SER A 212 10.27 20.98 21.78
N SER A 213 9.24 21.45 21.07
CA SER A 213 7.83 21.10 21.33
C SER A 213 7.37 19.79 20.70
N PHE A 214 8.23 19.15 19.90
CA PHE A 214 7.95 17.87 19.25
C PHE A 214 8.60 16.70 20.00
N GLY A 215 7.81 15.70 20.37
CA GLY A 215 8.28 14.49 21.03
C GLY A 215 9.16 14.80 22.25
N ASN A 216 10.31 14.16 22.32
CA ASN A 216 11.35 14.39 23.32
C ASN A 216 12.41 15.36 22.78
N GLY A 217 12.13 16.66 22.86
CA GLY A 217 13.10 17.71 22.53
C GLY A 217 13.43 17.80 21.02
N GLY A 218 12.43 17.65 20.17
CA GLY A 218 12.56 17.66 18.71
C GLY A 218 12.63 16.27 18.08
N LYS A 219 12.70 15.21 18.89
CA LYS A 219 12.93 13.84 18.43
C LYS A 219 11.84 12.89 18.92
N GLN A 220 11.44 11.95 18.08
CA GLN A 220 10.51 10.88 18.42
C GLN A 220 11.00 9.54 17.88
N THR A 221 11.11 8.56 18.76
CA THR A 221 11.40 7.17 18.39
C THR A 221 10.20 6.30 18.70
N THR A 222 9.84 5.42 17.78
CA THR A 222 8.72 4.50 17.92
C THR A 222 9.17 3.08 17.72
N ARG A 223 9.03 2.27 18.79
CA ARG A 223 9.30 0.84 18.71
C ARG A 223 8.37 0.17 17.72
N PHE A 224 8.87 -0.13 16.54
CA PHE A 224 8.15 -0.78 15.45
C PHE A 224 8.87 -2.06 15.03
N GLY A 225 10.20 -2.13 15.24
CA GLY A 225 11.08 -3.18 14.73
C GLY A 225 11.00 -3.28 13.22
N GLY A 226 11.61 -2.30 12.56
CA GLY A 226 11.78 -2.15 11.12
C GLY A 226 12.15 -0.70 10.77
N TRP A 227 12.20 -0.39 9.47
CA TRP A 227 12.75 0.88 9.01
C TRP A 227 11.67 1.82 8.50
N GLY A 228 11.64 3.06 9.02
CA GLY A 228 10.85 4.15 8.43
C GLY A 228 11.54 4.65 7.17
N ARG A 229 10.82 4.70 6.04
CA ARG A 229 11.37 4.98 4.72
C ARG A 229 10.77 6.20 4.05
N ALA A 230 9.49 6.47 4.31
CA ALA A 230 8.76 7.57 3.68
C ALA A 230 7.94 8.35 4.71
N VAL A 231 7.69 9.63 4.46
CA VAL A 231 6.86 10.48 5.31
C VAL A 231 5.96 11.40 4.49
N ALA A 232 4.73 11.60 4.97
CA ALA A 232 3.81 12.59 4.44
C ALA A 232 3.10 13.33 5.59
N VAL A 233 2.73 14.57 5.35
CA VAL A 233 1.96 15.41 6.29
C VAL A 233 0.54 15.54 5.76
N GLN A 234 -0.44 15.20 6.58
CA GLN A 234 -1.86 15.35 6.29
C GLN A 234 -2.28 16.82 6.44
N ALA A 235 -3.42 17.20 5.83
CA ALA A 235 -3.92 18.59 5.87
C ALA A 235 -4.26 19.09 7.29
N ASP A 236 -4.54 18.19 8.24
CA ASP A 236 -4.76 18.50 9.65
C ASP A 236 -3.45 18.61 10.46
N GLY A 237 -2.29 18.47 9.81
CA GLY A 237 -0.97 18.55 10.40
C GLY A 237 -0.46 17.23 10.99
N LYS A 238 -1.26 16.15 10.99
CA LYS A 238 -0.78 14.83 11.39
C LYS A 238 0.28 14.31 10.42
N ILE A 239 1.17 13.47 10.92
CA ILE A 239 2.32 12.96 10.16
C ILE A 239 2.16 11.46 10.01
N VAL A 240 2.27 10.96 8.79
CA VAL A 240 2.25 9.53 8.48
C VAL A 240 3.64 9.11 8.02
N VAL A 241 4.20 8.09 8.65
CA VAL A 241 5.47 7.45 8.26
C VAL A 241 5.16 6.05 7.76
N ALA A 242 5.69 5.70 6.59
CA ALA A 242 5.59 4.36 6.02
C ALA A 242 6.97 3.70 5.93
N GLY A 243 7.00 2.38 5.95
CA GLY A 243 8.22 1.61 6.03
C GLY A 243 7.97 0.10 6.04
N SER A 244 8.82 -0.62 6.76
CA SER A 244 8.67 -2.06 6.99
C SER A 244 8.70 -2.43 8.47
N SER A 245 8.22 -3.62 8.83
CA SER A 245 8.32 -4.18 10.17
C SER A 245 8.54 -5.69 10.17
N TYR A 246 9.48 -6.18 10.95
CA TYR A 246 9.69 -7.61 11.21
C TYR A 246 9.05 -8.09 12.52
N GLN A 247 8.33 -7.23 13.27
CA GLN A 247 7.72 -7.64 14.54
C GLN A 247 6.38 -8.34 14.37
N GLY A 248 6.29 -9.55 14.94
CA GLY A 248 5.03 -10.29 15.05
C GLY A 248 4.76 -11.28 13.92
N VAL A 249 5.70 -11.44 12.98
CA VAL A 249 5.62 -12.37 11.86
C VAL A 249 6.77 -13.38 11.88
N ALA A 250 6.48 -14.61 11.44
CA ALA A 250 7.43 -15.73 11.43
C ALA A 250 8.31 -15.75 10.17
N THR A 251 7.98 -14.95 9.14
CA THR A 251 8.47 -15.10 7.77
C THR A 251 8.60 -13.75 7.04
N GLY A 252 9.56 -12.90 7.43
CA GLY A 252 9.92 -11.68 6.68
C GLY A 252 9.40 -10.37 7.27
N ASP A 253 9.70 -9.26 6.59
CA ASP A 253 9.17 -7.92 6.90
C ASP A 253 7.74 -7.75 6.34
N ASP A 254 6.89 -6.93 6.96
CA ASP A 254 5.57 -6.51 6.43
C ASP A 254 5.58 -5.00 6.11
N PHE A 255 4.66 -4.52 5.26
CA PHE A 255 4.39 -3.08 5.15
C PHE A 255 4.02 -2.53 6.53
N ALA A 256 4.58 -1.38 6.89
CA ALA A 256 4.36 -0.74 8.17
C ALA A 256 4.00 0.74 8.00
N LEU A 257 3.02 1.20 8.78
CA LEU A 257 2.64 2.60 8.89
C LEU A 257 2.55 3.00 10.37
N ALA A 258 3.01 4.20 10.67
CA ALA A 258 2.75 4.86 11.94
C ALA A 258 2.19 6.26 11.69
N ARG A 259 1.16 6.66 12.45
CA ARG A 259 0.64 8.03 12.43
C ARG A 259 0.92 8.75 13.73
N TYR A 260 1.34 10.00 13.61
CA TYR A 260 1.70 10.89 14.71
C TYR A 260 0.84 12.15 14.70
N ASN A 261 0.54 12.65 15.88
CA ASN A 261 -0.04 13.97 16.10
C ASN A 261 0.98 15.06 15.80
N THR A 262 0.51 16.31 15.73
CA THR A 262 1.35 17.50 15.51
C THR A 262 2.38 17.75 16.62
N ASP A 263 2.26 17.09 17.78
CA ASP A 263 3.24 17.15 18.87
C ASP A 263 4.24 15.97 18.86
N GLY A 264 4.14 15.07 17.88
CA GLY A 264 5.00 13.89 17.75
C GLY A 264 4.55 12.68 18.56
N SER A 265 3.47 12.78 19.35
CA SER A 265 2.88 11.60 19.98
C SER A 265 2.19 10.69 18.95
N LEU A 266 2.15 9.37 19.19
CA LEU A 266 1.39 8.46 18.33
C LEU A 266 -0.11 8.77 18.38
N ASP A 267 -0.76 8.75 17.22
CA ASP A 267 -2.19 8.96 17.09
C ASP A 267 -2.96 7.65 17.31
N SER A 268 -3.46 7.43 18.53
CA SER A 268 -4.23 6.23 18.88
C SER A 268 -5.57 6.08 18.14
N SER A 269 -6.04 7.11 17.41
CA SER A 269 -7.21 6.96 16.54
C SER A 269 -6.90 6.24 15.23
N PHE A 270 -5.62 6.08 14.88
CA PHE A 270 -5.18 5.33 13.71
C PHE A 270 -4.91 3.87 14.11
N SER A 271 -5.67 2.93 13.58
CA SER A 271 -5.56 1.49 13.87
C SER A 271 -5.62 1.11 15.36
N GLY A 272 -6.11 2.03 16.22
CA GLY A 272 -6.29 1.84 17.66
C GLY A 272 -5.05 2.11 18.53
N ASP A 273 -3.84 2.06 17.96
CA ASP A 273 -2.58 2.30 18.69
C ASP A 273 -1.57 3.19 17.95
N GLY A 274 -1.98 3.76 16.82
CA GLY A 274 -1.14 4.59 15.95
C GLY A 274 -0.32 3.81 14.94
N LYS A 275 -0.44 2.48 14.87
CA LYS A 275 0.38 1.61 14.03
C LYS A 275 -0.46 0.65 13.21
N GLN A 276 -0.04 0.42 11.98
CA GLN A 276 -0.66 -0.54 11.08
C GLN A 276 0.42 -1.38 10.41
N THR A 277 0.23 -2.69 10.36
CA THR A 277 1.00 -3.57 9.48
C THR A 277 0.09 -4.18 8.41
N THR A 278 0.67 -4.51 7.26
CA THR A 278 -0.06 -5.12 6.15
C THR A 278 0.82 -6.14 5.46
N ASP A 279 0.43 -7.40 5.61
CA ASP A 279 1.05 -8.55 4.95
C ASP A 279 0.32 -8.81 3.62
N PHE A 280 1.05 -8.93 2.51
CA PHE A 280 0.50 -9.28 1.20
C PHE A 280 0.36 -10.79 0.98
N SER A 281 1.28 -11.64 1.46
CA SER A 281 1.09 -13.11 1.41
C SER A 281 2.00 -13.97 2.32
N GLY A 282 2.79 -13.38 3.22
CA GLY A 282 3.61 -14.07 4.22
C GLY A 282 5.11 -14.16 3.92
N ASN A 283 5.65 -13.31 3.02
CA ASN A 283 7.08 -13.13 2.73
C ASN A 283 7.43 -11.64 2.94
N GLY A 284 8.71 -11.27 2.78
CA GLY A 284 9.14 -9.89 2.98
C GLY A 284 8.48 -8.87 2.06
N ASP A 285 7.70 -7.96 2.66
CA ASP A 285 7.03 -6.82 2.06
C ASP A 285 7.60 -5.49 2.63
N TYR A 286 7.88 -4.51 1.77
CA TYR A 286 8.50 -3.23 2.18
C TYR A 286 7.75 -2.02 1.64
N GLY A 287 7.27 -1.12 2.50
CA GLY A 287 6.75 0.19 2.08
C GLY A 287 7.89 1.19 1.85
N ASN A 288 8.09 1.65 0.62
CA ASN A 288 9.15 2.59 0.23
C ASN A 288 8.66 4.03 -0.01
N GLY A 289 7.41 4.21 -0.43
CA GLY A 289 6.82 5.52 -0.73
C GLY A 289 5.45 5.70 -0.10
N VAL A 290 5.09 6.95 0.23
CA VAL A 290 3.77 7.28 0.79
C VAL A 290 3.23 8.58 0.19
N ALA A 291 1.94 8.59 -0.10
CA ALA A 291 1.20 9.79 -0.48
C ALA A 291 -0.14 9.88 0.26
N VAL A 292 -0.57 11.10 0.56
CA VAL A 292 -1.88 11.38 1.15
C VAL A 292 -2.78 11.96 0.06
N GLN A 293 -3.94 11.33 -0.16
CA GLN A 293 -4.94 11.81 -1.12
C GLN A 293 -5.76 12.95 -0.50
N ALA A 294 -6.40 13.77 -1.34
CA ALA A 294 -7.17 14.94 -0.91
C ALA A 294 -8.39 14.58 -0.02
N ASP A 295 -8.89 13.34 -0.12
CA ASP A 295 -9.96 12.80 0.72
C ASP A 295 -9.47 12.27 2.08
N GLY A 296 -8.17 12.36 2.36
CA GLY A 296 -7.54 11.93 3.60
C GLY A 296 -7.09 10.46 3.59
N LYS A 297 -7.33 9.70 2.52
CA LYS A 297 -6.79 8.35 2.38
C LYS A 297 -5.27 8.38 2.20
N VAL A 298 -4.61 7.30 2.61
CA VAL A 298 -3.16 7.14 2.51
C VAL A 298 -2.85 6.03 1.53
N VAL A 299 -1.97 6.28 0.57
CA VAL A 299 -1.45 5.28 -0.37
C VAL A 299 0.01 5.02 -0.01
N VAL A 300 0.35 3.75 0.21
CA VAL A 300 1.73 3.30 0.41
C VAL A 300 2.13 2.40 -0.75
N VAL A 301 3.34 2.59 -1.27
CA VAL A 301 3.88 1.78 -2.37
C VAL A 301 5.21 1.16 -1.98
N GLY A 302 5.55 0.05 -2.62
CA GLY A 302 6.71 -0.72 -2.25
C GLY A 302 6.90 -2.00 -3.05
N GLY A 303 7.49 -3.00 -2.42
CA GLY A 303 7.66 -4.34 -3.01
C GLY A 303 6.98 -5.41 -2.19
N ALA A 304 6.30 -6.34 -2.85
CA ALA A 304 5.80 -7.59 -2.29
C ALA A 304 6.05 -8.69 -3.30
N TYR A 305 6.62 -9.83 -2.90
CA TYR A 305 6.83 -10.98 -3.81
C TYR A 305 7.70 -10.70 -5.03
N ASP A 306 8.66 -9.79 -4.90
CA ASP A 306 9.44 -9.30 -6.04
C ASP A 306 8.58 -8.55 -7.10
N ASP A 307 7.39 -8.05 -6.74
CA ASP A 307 6.54 -7.20 -7.58
C ASP A 307 6.32 -5.82 -6.94
N HIS A 308 5.96 -4.82 -7.76
CA HIS A 308 5.38 -3.57 -7.29
C HIS A 308 4.14 -3.86 -6.46
N ALA A 309 4.07 -3.28 -5.26
CA ALA A 309 2.95 -3.40 -4.36
C ALA A 309 2.42 -2.03 -3.93
N LEU A 310 1.10 -1.93 -3.81
CA LEU A 310 0.40 -0.75 -3.33
C LEU A 310 -0.64 -1.18 -2.29
N ALA A 311 -0.74 -0.45 -1.19
CA ALA A 311 -1.83 -0.57 -0.25
C ALA A 311 -2.47 0.81 -0.04
N ARG A 312 -3.80 0.84 0.03
CA ARG A 312 -4.55 2.05 0.37
C ARG A 312 -5.26 1.89 1.70
N TYR A 313 -5.18 2.92 2.51
CA TYR A 313 -5.74 2.99 3.85
C TYR A 313 -6.74 4.13 3.97
N ASP A 314 -7.80 3.89 4.70
CA ASP A 314 -8.74 4.91 5.14
C ASP A 314 -8.11 5.85 6.17
N ALA A 315 -8.77 6.97 6.45
CA ALA A 315 -8.29 7.97 7.40
C ALA A 315 -8.17 7.45 8.84
N ASP A 316 -8.73 6.29 9.17
CA ASP A 316 -8.58 5.63 10.46
C ASP A 316 -7.48 4.55 10.47
N GLY A 317 -6.78 4.34 9.35
CA GLY A 317 -5.70 3.36 9.21
C GLY A 317 -6.14 1.95 8.84
N SER A 318 -7.45 1.70 8.72
CA SER A 318 -7.95 0.45 8.14
C SER A 318 -7.70 0.39 6.63
N LEU A 319 -7.62 -0.83 6.06
CA LEU A 319 -7.46 -0.99 4.60
C LEU A 319 -8.74 -0.57 3.88
N ASP A 320 -8.58 0.22 2.81
CA ASP A 320 -9.70 0.64 1.97
C ASP A 320 -10.10 -0.49 1.01
N HIS A 321 -11.11 -1.26 1.40
CA HIS A 321 -11.63 -2.37 0.61
C HIS A 321 -12.28 -1.97 -0.74
N SER A 322 -12.45 -0.67 -1.03
CA SER A 322 -12.85 -0.22 -2.36
C SER A 322 -11.70 -0.17 -3.35
N PHE A 323 -10.45 -0.22 -2.88
CA PHE A 323 -9.25 -0.27 -3.69
C PHE A 323 -8.89 -1.73 -4.00
N SER A 324 -8.97 -2.14 -5.26
CA SER A 324 -8.71 -3.51 -5.73
C SER A 324 -9.52 -4.61 -5.01
N GLY A 325 -10.57 -4.24 -4.28
CA GLY A 325 -11.47 -5.14 -3.55
C GLY A 325 -11.02 -5.55 -2.15
N ASP A 326 -9.73 -5.41 -1.82
CA ASP A 326 -9.15 -5.80 -0.52
C ASP A 326 -8.19 -4.76 0.08
N GLY A 327 -8.04 -3.60 -0.56
CA GLY A 327 -7.13 -2.54 -0.17
C GLY A 327 -5.71 -2.69 -0.69
N ARG A 328 -5.43 -3.72 -1.51
CA ARG A 328 -4.08 -4.10 -1.93
C ARG A 328 -4.02 -4.34 -3.44
N GLN A 329 -2.92 -3.96 -4.04
CA GLN A 329 -2.66 -4.18 -5.46
C GLN A 329 -1.21 -4.59 -5.65
N THR A 330 -0.97 -5.65 -6.40
CA THR A 330 0.36 -5.97 -6.93
C THR A 330 0.38 -5.82 -8.45
N THR A 331 1.55 -5.54 -9.01
CA THR A 331 1.71 -5.37 -10.46
C THR A 331 3.07 -5.85 -10.89
N ASP A 332 3.07 -6.91 -11.69
CA ASP A 332 4.26 -7.57 -12.25
C ASP A 332 4.72 -6.87 -13.54
N PHE A 333 6.01 -6.52 -13.65
CA PHE A 333 6.66 -6.00 -14.86
C PHE A 333 7.45 -7.08 -15.66
N GLY A 334 7.26 -8.35 -15.32
CA GLY A 334 7.81 -9.53 -15.98
C GLY A 334 9.11 -10.06 -15.36
N SER A 335 9.62 -9.42 -14.30
CA SER A 335 10.84 -9.78 -13.58
C SER A 335 10.73 -9.23 -12.14
N ARG A 336 11.77 -9.33 -11.31
CA ARG A 336 11.72 -8.83 -9.93
C ARG A 336 11.66 -7.30 -9.91
N ASP A 337 10.51 -6.68 -9.68
CA ASP A 337 10.35 -5.22 -9.65
C ASP A 337 9.99 -4.66 -8.26
N PHE A 338 10.36 -3.39 -8.03
CA PHE A 338 10.10 -2.68 -6.79
C PHE A 338 9.62 -1.27 -7.05
N ALA A 339 8.49 -0.90 -6.43
CA ALA A 339 8.09 0.49 -6.35
C ALA A 339 8.93 1.21 -5.29
N THR A 340 9.38 2.42 -5.62
CA THR A 340 10.21 3.27 -4.77
C THR A 340 9.50 4.56 -4.40
N ALA A 341 8.67 5.09 -5.30
CA ALA A 341 8.02 6.39 -5.13
C ALA A 341 6.60 6.43 -5.71
N VAL A 342 5.78 7.31 -5.14
CA VAL A 342 4.38 7.50 -5.54
C VAL A 342 4.03 8.98 -5.60
N ALA A 343 3.24 9.36 -6.60
CA ALA A 343 2.61 10.66 -6.71
C ALA A 343 1.12 10.50 -7.06
N VAL A 344 0.30 11.44 -6.61
CA VAL A 344 -1.15 11.46 -6.89
C VAL A 344 -1.44 12.63 -7.83
N GLN A 345 -2.08 12.34 -8.96
CA GLN A 345 -2.55 13.35 -9.91
C GLN A 345 -3.83 14.03 -9.39
N ALA A 346 -4.12 15.23 -9.90
CA ALA A 346 -5.29 16.01 -9.49
C ALA A 346 -6.64 15.31 -9.79
N ASP A 347 -6.66 14.40 -10.75
CA ASP A 347 -7.81 13.56 -11.11
C ASP A 347 -7.91 12.27 -10.27
N ALA A 348 -7.16 12.21 -9.16
CA ALA A 348 -7.05 11.07 -8.25
C ALA A 348 -6.41 9.81 -8.83
N LYS A 349 -5.84 9.85 -10.05
CA LYS A 349 -4.96 8.77 -10.52
C LYS A 349 -3.68 8.73 -9.72
N ILE A 350 -3.14 7.53 -9.56
CA ILE A 350 -1.94 7.26 -8.77
C ILE A 350 -0.84 6.84 -9.73
N VAL A 351 0.30 7.53 -9.66
CA VAL A 351 1.49 7.26 -10.48
C VAL A 351 2.55 6.68 -9.57
N VAL A 352 3.09 5.53 -9.94
CA VAL A 352 4.09 4.80 -9.16
C VAL A 352 5.32 4.57 -10.00
N ALA A 353 6.47 5.04 -9.50
CA ALA A 353 7.77 4.79 -10.11
C ALA A 353 8.54 3.75 -9.31
N GLY A 354 9.44 3.06 -10.00
CA GLY A 354 10.25 2.02 -9.44
C GLY A 354 11.33 1.57 -10.40
N PHE A 355 11.76 0.34 -10.21
CA PHE A 355 12.66 -0.30 -11.15
C PHE A 355 12.32 -1.77 -11.30
N ASN A 356 12.57 -2.26 -12.50
CA ASN A 356 12.73 -3.67 -12.80
C ASN A 356 14.21 -3.81 -13.22
N PRO A 357 14.96 -4.82 -12.78
CA PRO A 357 16.40 -4.93 -12.97
C PRO A 357 16.84 -4.53 -14.38
N GLY A 358 17.47 -3.36 -14.48
CA GLY A 358 17.90 -2.78 -15.75
C GLY A 358 17.25 -1.44 -16.06
N ASP A 359 15.96 -1.23 -15.74
CA ASP A 359 15.19 -0.12 -16.29
C ASP A 359 14.34 0.62 -15.23
N PHE A 360 14.06 1.90 -15.50
CA PHE A 360 12.99 2.62 -14.80
C PHE A 360 11.64 1.97 -15.12
N THR A 361 10.81 1.77 -14.11
CA THR A 361 9.41 1.40 -14.28
C THR A 361 8.49 2.54 -13.85
N LEU A 362 7.38 2.69 -14.55
CA LEU A 362 6.32 3.64 -14.23
C LEU A 362 4.97 2.97 -14.46
N ALA A 363 4.12 2.95 -13.45
CA ALA A 363 2.75 2.44 -13.55
C ALA A 363 1.76 3.54 -13.21
N ARG A 364 0.60 3.54 -13.87
CA ARG A 364 -0.52 4.41 -13.50
C ARG A 364 -1.77 3.61 -13.15
N TYR A 365 -2.39 3.97 -12.04
CA TYR A 365 -3.59 3.35 -11.51
C TYR A 365 -4.73 4.36 -11.43
N ASN A 366 -5.94 3.86 -11.65
CA ASN A 366 -7.18 4.58 -11.37
C ASN A 366 -7.40 4.70 -9.86
N ALA A 367 -8.35 5.56 -9.47
CA ALA A 367 -8.72 5.75 -8.08
C ALA A 367 -9.33 4.49 -7.41
N ASP A 368 -9.68 3.45 -8.16
CA ASP A 368 -10.14 2.16 -7.62
C ASP A 368 -9.02 1.11 -7.51
N GLY A 369 -7.77 1.45 -7.88
CA GLY A 369 -6.62 0.54 -7.84
C GLY A 369 -6.42 -0.30 -9.09
N SER A 370 -7.33 -0.23 -10.07
CA SER A 370 -7.11 -0.85 -11.38
C SER A 370 -6.04 -0.10 -12.19
N LEU A 371 -5.27 -0.82 -13.02
CA LEU A 371 -4.33 -0.20 -13.96
C LEU A 371 -5.07 0.66 -14.98
N ASP A 372 -4.53 1.85 -15.26
CA ASP A 372 -5.06 2.77 -16.25
C ASP A 372 -4.55 2.42 -17.65
N SER A 373 -5.33 1.67 -18.42
CA SER A 373 -4.99 1.27 -19.79
C SER A 373 -4.85 2.43 -20.79
N SER A 374 -5.22 3.67 -20.43
CA SER A 374 -4.94 4.84 -21.26
C SER A 374 -3.48 5.33 -21.16
N PHE A 375 -2.71 4.81 -20.21
CA PHE A 375 -1.29 5.10 -20.03
C PHE A 375 -0.45 4.00 -20.67
N SER A 376 0.35 4.33 -21.68
CA SER A 376 1.16 3.36 -22.45
C SER A 376 0.40 2.15 -23.02
N GLY A 377 -0.94 2.23 -23.07
CA GLY A 377 -1.83 1.19 -23.61
C GLY A 377 -2.21 0.07 -22.63
N ASP A 378 -1.45 -0.15 -21.56
CA ASP A 378 -1.69 -1.20 -20.57
C ASP A 378 -1.50 -0.75 -19.10
N GLY A 379 -1.22 0.53 -18.88
CA GLY A 379 -0.97 1.11 -17.57
C GLY A 379 0.49 1.10 -17.13
N LYS A 380 1.41 0.59 -17.95
CA LYS A 380 2.81 0.36 -17.58
C LYS A 380 3.77 0.93 -18.61
N GLN A 381 4.88 1.47 -18.13
CA GLN A 381 5.97 1.98 -18.96
C GLN A 381 7.30 1.54 -18.39
N THR A 382 8.21 1.14 -19.28
CA THR A 382 9.63 0.91 -18.95
C THR A 382 10.51 1.83 -19.77
N THR A 383 11.58 2.33 -19.16
CA THR A 383 12.52 3.26 -19.80
C THR A 383 13.94 2.86 -19.47
N ASP A 384 14.66 2.45 -20.51
CA ASP A 384 16.07 2.06 -20.52
C ASP A 384 16.97 3.24 -20.87
N PHE A 385 17.98 3.55 -20.06
CA PHE A 385 19.03 4.55 -20.29
C PHE A 385 20.33 3.94 -20.84
N GLY A 386 20.34 2.64 -21.11
CA GLY A 386 21.44 1.90 -21.71
C GLY A 386 22.23 1.06 -20.72
N GLY A 387 21.68 0.72 -19.53
CA GLY A 387 22.39 -0.07 -18.53
C GLY A 387 21.56 -0.48 -17.31
N LEU A 388 22.03 -0.15 -16.11
CA LEU A 388 21.32 -0.48 -14.85
C LEU A 388 20.68 0.77 -14.28
N ASP A 389 19.36 0.89 -14.43
CA ASP A 389 18.65 2.10 -14.05
C ASP A 389 17.72 1.85 -12.88
N SER A 390 17.64 2.83 -11.97
CA SER A 390 16.76 2.77 -10.81
C SER A 390 16.11 4.11 -10.54
N ALA A 391 14.78 4.16 -10.55
CA ALA A 391 14.04 5.35 -10.15
C ALA A 391 13.97 5.47 -8.62
N GLY A 392 14.27 6.64 -8.08
CA GLY A 392 14.15 6.96 -6.65
C GLY A 392 12.99 7.91 -6.32
N ALA A 393 12.51 8.70 -7.29
CA ALA A 393 11.49 9.71 -7.08
C ALA A 393 10.57 9.90 -8.29
N VAL A 394 9.33 10.32 -8.04
CA VAL A 394 8.36 10.72 -9.06
C VAL A 394 7.59 11.97 -8.61
N ALA A 395 7.33 12.87 -9.55
CA ALA A 395 6.48 14.03 -9.33
C ALA A 395 5.59 14.31 -10.56
N VAL A 396 4.43 14.91 -10.29
CA VAL A 396 3.51 15.40 -11.32
C VAL A 396 3.67 16.92 -11.41
N GLN A 397 4.01 17.42 -12.58
CA GLN A 397 4.12 18.85 -12.86
C GLN A 397 2.72 19.47 -13.04
N ALA A 398 2.62 20.80 -12.87
CA ALA A 398 1.35 21.52 -12.97
C ALA A 398 0.70 21.46 -14.36
N ASP A 399 1.49 21.21 -15.41
CA ASP A 399 1.01 21.00 -16.77
C ASP A 399 0.53 19.56 -17.03
N GLY A 400 0.56 18.70 -16.01
CA GLY A 400 0.14 17.31 -16.07
C GLY A 400 1.26 16.35 -16.44
N LYS A 401 2.47 16.81 -16.83
CA LYS A 401 3.58 15.91 -17.13
C LYS A 401 4.10 15.20 -15.89
N ILE A 402 4.69 14.03 -16.08
CA ILE A 402 5.25 13.22 -15.00
C ILE A 402 6.77 13.24 -15.15
N VAL A 403 7.48 13.61 -14.09
CA VAL A 403 8.95 13.55 -14.04
C VAL A 403 9.34 12.45 -13.06
N VAL A 404 10.27 11.61 -13.48
CA VAL A 404 10.88 10.55 -12.67
C VAL A 404 12.37 10.85 -12.58
N ALA A 405 12.92 10.75 -11.37
CA ALA A 405 14.35 10.92 -11.11
C ALA A 405 14.92 9.69 -10.39
N GLY A 406 16.20 9.44 -10.61
CA GLY A 406 16.86 8.24 -10.13
C GLY A 406 18.34 8.24 -10.50
N SER A 407 18.88 7.05 -10.73
CA SER A 407 20.25 6.85 -11.19
C SER A 407 20.27 5.92 -12.40
N SER A 408 21.18 6.16 -13.34
CA SER A 408 21.41 5.30 -14.50
C SER A 408 22.86 4.86 -14.56
N GLY A 409 23.11 3.56 -14.69
CA GLY A 409 24.44 2.99 -14.80
C GLY A 409 24.84 2.68 -16.23
N ALA A 410 26.13 2.73 -16.56
CA ALA A 410 26.62 2.25 -17.86
C ALA A 410 26.46 0.72 -18.02
N ALA A 411 26.20 0.23 -19.24
CA ALA A 411 26.13 -1.20 -19.55
C ALA A 411 27.37 -2.01 -19.11
N THR A 412 28.53 -1.37 -18.98
CA THR A 412 29.77 -1.97 -18.47
C THR A 412 30.51 -0.99 -17.57
N GLY A 413 30.68 -1.33 -16.29
CA GLY A 413 31.29 -0.47 -15.27
C GLY A 413 30.33 -0.23 -14.10
N PHE A 414 30.84 0.23 -12.96
CA PHE A 414 30.04 0.67 -11.81
C PHE A 414 30.02 2.20 -11.75
N ASP A 415 29.68 2.84 -12.86
CA ASP A 415 29.60 4.29 -13.02
C ASP A 415 28.11 4.62 -13.14
N TYR A 416 27.55 5.25 -12.10
CA TYR A 416 26.14 5.62 -12.03
C TYR A 416 26.05 7.13 -12.10
N ASP A 417 25.15 7.65 -12.92
CA ASP A 417 24.89 9.08 -13.04
C ASP A 417 23.49 9.40 -12.49
N PHE A 418 23.26 10.65 -12.08
CA PHE A 418 21.90 11.12 -11.88
C PHE A 418 21.12 10.97 -13.18
N ALA A 419 19.89 10.46 -13.11
CA ALA A 419 19.03 10.24 -14.27
C ALA A 419 17.64 10.83 -14.06
N LEU A 420 17.09 11.44 -15.12
CA LEU A 420 15.72 11.94 -15.16
C LEU A 420 15.06 11.49 -16.45
N ALA A 421 13.78 11.13 -16.35
CA ALA A 421 12.89 10.95 -17.50
C ALA A 421 11.63 11.78 -17.30
N ARG A 422 11.13 12.40 -18.38
CA ARG A 422 9.82 13.05 -18.39
C ARG A 422 8.87 12.37 -19.35
N TYR A 423 7.64 12.20 -18.90
CA TYR A 423 6.58 11.52 -19.62
C TYR A 423 5.36 12.43 -19.75
N GLU A 424 4.60 12.22 -20.82
CA GLU A 424 3.28 12.79 -20.96
C GLU A 424 2.35 12.17 -19.91
N GLY A 425 1.75 12.98 -19.04
CA GLY A 425 0.79 12.48 -18.05
C GLY A 425 -0.66 12.49 -18.55
N GLY A 426 -0.91 12.91 -19.78
CA GLY A 426 -2.26 13.13 -20.32
C GLY A 426 -2.87 14.45 -19.85
N ALA A 427 -3.93 14.91 -20.54
CA ALA A 427 -4.53 16.19 -20.24
C ALA A 427 -4.99 16.25 -18.76
N ALA A 428 -4.43 17.19 -18.01
CA ALA A 428 -4.93 17.55 -16.69
C ALA A 428 -6.32 18.16 -16.85
N GLY A 429 -7.36 17.32 -16.78
CA GLY A 429 -8.76 17.73 -16.67
C GLY A 429 -9.20 18.86 -17.59
N SER A 430 -9.25 18.62 -18.90
CA SER A 430 -10.30 19.25 -19.71
C SER A 430 -11.40 18.21 -19.92
N GLU A 431 -12.13 17.87 -18.86
CA GLU A 431 -13.52 17.56 -19.13
C GLU A 431 -14.11 18.83 -19.73
N SER A 432 -14.63 18.72 -20.95
CA SER A 432 -15.51 19.76 -21.47
C SER A 432 -16.58 19.98 -20.41
N PRO A 433 -16.97 21.23 -20.07
CA PRO A 433 -18.12 21.43 -19.21
C PRO A 433 -19.26 20.58 -19.78
N PRO A 434 -20.02 19.84 -18.95
CA PRO A 434 -21.17 19.12 -19.47
C PRO A 434 -21.96 20.12 -20.31
N ASP A 435 -22.19 19.78 -21.58
CA ASP A 435 -22.97 20.62 -22.48
C ASP A 435 -24.16 21.19 -21.70
N PRO A 436 -24.45 22.50 -21.77
CA PRO A 436 -25.63 23.03 -21.13
C PRO A 436 -26.81 22.22 -21.63
N ASP A 437 -27.39 21.49 -20.68
CA ASP A 437 -28.44 20.48 -20.85
C ASP A 437 -29.39 20.91 -21.98
N PRO A 438 -29.46 20.19 -23.12
CA PRO A 438 -30.42 20.54 -24.14
C PRO A 438 -31.81 20.42 -23.51
N ALA A 439 -32.56 21.53 -23.59
CA ALA A 439 -33.86 21.72 -22.94
C ALA A 439 -34.71 20.44 -22.90
N PRO A 440 -35.42 20.17 -21.80
CA PRO A 440 -36.11 18.90 -21.60
C PRO A 440 -37.08 18.62 -22.73
N ASN A 441 -36.81 17.56 -23.50
CA ASN A 441 -37.73 17.06 -24.51
C ASN A 441 -39.00 16.52 -23.84
N PRO A 442 -40.18 16.70 -24.46
CA PRO A 442 -41.44 16.20 -23.92
C PRO A 442 -41.42 14.66 -23.79
N PRO A 443 -42.17 14.09 -22.82
CA PRO A 443 -42.10 12.67 -22.51
C PRO A 443 -42.47 11.81 -23.71
N ALA A 444 -41.57 10.89 -24.06
CA ALA A 444 -41.79 9.87 -25.09
C ALA A 444 -42.81 8.82 -24.60
N PRO A 445 -43.62 8.24 -25.51
CA PRO A 445 -44.60 7.22 -25.15
C PRO A 445 -43.93 5.92 -24.72
N VAL A 446 -44.51 5.29 -23.70
CA VAL A 446 -44.05 4.04 -23.09
C VAL A 446 -44.03 2.90 -24.12
N VAL A 447 -42.84 2.35 -24.38
CA VAL A 447 -42.65 1.11 -25.14
C VAL A 447 -42.38 -0.03 -24.15
N PRO A 448 -43.09 -1.17 -24.23
CA PRO A 448 -42.83 -2.32 -23.35
C PRO A 448 -41.50 -3.01 -23.70
N PRO A 449 -40.83 -3.66 -22.73
CA PRO A 449 -39.54 -4.29 -22.93
C PRO A 449 -39.62 -5.49 -23.89
N PRO A 450 -38.52 -5.80 -24.62
CA PRO A 450 -38.47 -6.96 -25.50
C PRO A 450 -38.52 -8.27 -24.70
N PRO A 451 -39.05 -9.36 -25.28
CA PRO A 451 -39.11 -10.66 -24.60
C PRO A 451 -37.69 -11.24 -24.39
N PRO A 452 -37.47 -11.99 -23.30
CA PRO A 452 -36.19 -12.62 -23.03
C PRO A 452 -35.83 -13.66 -24.09
N PRO A 453 -34.54 -13.92 -24.35
CA PRO A 453 -34.09 -14.88 -25.34
C PRO A 453 -34.58 -16.29 -24.98
N SER A 454 -35.05 -17.03 -26.00
CA SER A 454 -35.47 -18.41 -25.86
C SER A 454 -34.26 -19.30 -25.54
N VAL A 455 -34.24 -19.87 -24.33
CA VAL A 455 -33.28 -20.88 -23.91
C VAL A 455 -33.61 -22.20 -24.62
N GLY A 456 -32.66 -22.74 -25.39
CA GLY A 456 -32.80 -24.04 -26.06
C GLY A 456 -32.83 -25.22 -25.06
N PRO A 457 -33.31 -26.40 -25.46
CA PRO A 457 -33.44 -27.54 -24.54
C PRO A 457 -32.07 -28.14 -24.16
N CYS A 458 -31.84 -28.28 -22.86
CA CYS A 458 -30.65 -28.92 -22.28
C CYS A 458 -30.59 -30.42 -22.62
N GLY A 459 -29.39 -30.88 -23.02
CA GLY A 459 -29.09 -32.27 -23.33
C GLY A 459 -29.05 -33.17 -22.09
N THR A 460 -29.42 -34.43 -22.27
CA THR A 460 -29.44 -35.46 -21.22
C THR A 460 -28.08 -36.13 -21.08
N GLU A 461 -27.23 -35.68 -20.16
CA GLU A 461 -26.16 -36.51 -19.60
C GLU A 461 -26.16 -36.39 -18.06
N GLY A 462 -26.02 -37.54 -17.39
CA GLY A 462 -26.20 -37.70 -15.95
C GLY A 462 -25.13 -36.99 -15.14
N ALA A 463 -25.56 -36.08 -14.27
CA ALA A 463 -24.69 -35.41 -13.31
C ALA A 463 -24.38 -36.33 -12.12
N ALA A 464 -23.16 -36.87 -12.10
CA ALA A 464 -22.46 -37.19 -10.86
C ALA A 464 -21.27 -36.22 -10.77
N GLY A 465 -21.51 -35.02 -10.24
CA GLY A 465 -20.48 -34.01 -10.03
C GLY A 465 -19.95 -34.07 -8.61
N TYR A 466 -18.72 -34.56 -8.42
CA TYR A 466 -18.00 -34.42 -7.16
C TYR A 466 -17.45 -32.99 -7.02
N LEU A 467 -17.75 -32.34 -5.89
CA LEU A 467 -17.18 -31.04 -5.49
C LEU A 467 -15.98 -31.27 -4.54
N TYR A 468 -15.01 -30.36 -4.59
CA TYR A 468 -13.71 -30.50 -3.90
C TYR A 468 -13.74 -29.84 -2.51
N PRO A 469 -12.90 -30.29 -1.55
CA PRO A 469 -12.96 -29.86 -0.15
C PRO A 469 -12.57 -28.39 0.04
N ALA A 470 -13.19 -27.73 1.03
CA ALA A 470 -12.89 -26.36 1.46
C ALA A 470 -12.57 -26.34 2.97
N LYS A 471 -11.49 -25.64 3.37
CA LYS A 471 -11.13 -25.45 4.79
C LYS A 471 -11.65 -24.11 5.30
N MET A 472 -12.37 -24.11 6.43
CA MET A 472 -12.89 -22.90 7.07
C MET A 472 -12.23 -22.67 8.43
N ARG A 473 -11.89 -21.41 8.75
CA ARG A 473 -11.18 -21.02 9.98
C ARG A 473 -12.08 -20.13 10.84
N VAL A 474 -12.22 -20.47 12.13
CA VAL A 474 -12.99 -19.65 13.09
C VAL A 474 -12.08 -18.66 13.81
N LEU A 475 -12.45 -17.38 13.80
CA LEU A 475 -11.76 -16.32 14.53
C LEU A 475 -12.53 -15.96 15.81
N ARG A 476 -11.94 -16.36 16.95
CA ARG A 476 -12.28 -16.07 18.35
C ARG A 476 -13.42 -16.87 19.00
N SER A 477 -13.09 -17.45 20.15
CA SER A 477 -14.03 -17.74 21.23
C SER A 477 -13.40 -17.38 22.58
N ARG A 478 -14.23 -17.10 23.58
CA ARG A 478 -13.84 -17.01 25.00
C ARG A 478 -14.43 -18.23 25.69
N VAL A 479 -13.58 -19.14 26.19
CA VAL A 479 -14.03 -20.29 26.98
C VAL A 479 -13.24 -20.33 28.28
N LEU A 480 -13.95 -20.30 29.40
CA LEU A 480 -13.46 -20.77 30.69
C LEU A 480 -13.64 -22.30 30.70
N ARG A 481 -12.62 -23.03 31.13
CA ARG A 481 -12.69 -24.50 31.29
C ARG A 481 -13.89 -24.91 32.15
N GLU A 482 -14.33 -26.16 32.00
CA GLU A 482 -15.42 -26.77 32.79
C GLU A 482 -15.20 -26.73 34.31
N ASP A 483 -13.96 -26.54 34.76
CA ASP A 483 -13.56 -26.43 36.17
C ASP A 483 -13.54 -24.98 36.70
N ARG A 484 -13.94 -23.98 35.89
CA ARG A 484 -13.94 -22.54 36.23
C ARG A 484 -12.55 -21.96 36.55
N ARG A 485 -11.46 -22.55 36.04
CA ARG A 485 -10.11 -22.00 36.20
C ARG A 485 -9.75 -21.04 35.06
N LEU A 486 -9.12 -19.91 35.41
CA LEU A 486 -8.46 -19.00 34.48
C LEU A 486 -6.97 -19.35 34.48
N ASP A 487 -6.49 -19.98 33.41
CA ASP A 487 -5.06 -20.23 33.22
C ASP A 487 -4.46 -19.02 32.48
N VAL A 488 -3.47 -18.36 33.10
CA VAL A 488 -2.70 -17.28 32.47
C VAL A 488 -1.42 -17.88 31.89
N LEU A 489 -1.25 -17.77 30.57
CA LEU A 489 -0.04 -18.17 29.87
C LEU A 489 0.71 -16.90 29.45
N ALA A 490 1.74 -16.53 30.19
CA ALA A 490 2.65 -15.44 29.85
C ALA A 490 4.10 -15.87 30.10
N PRO A 491 5.07 -15.49 29.25
CA PRO A 491 6.48 -15.69 29.55
C PRO A 491 6.87 -14.82 30.75
N ILE A 492 7.21 -15.44 31.88
CA ILE A 492 7.76 -14.75 33.06
C ILE A 492 9.29 -14.83 32.95
N THR A 493 9.96 -13.68 32.96
CA THR A 493 11.43 -13.58 32.74
C THR A 493 12.25 -13.64 34.03
N SER A 494 11.63 -13.76 35.20
CA SER A 494 12.33 -13.74 36.49
C SER A 494 12.69 -15.14 37.01
N ARG A 495 13.84 -15.24 37.69
CA ARG A 495 14.42 -16.47 38.29
C ARG A 495 13.62 -17.03 39.50
N ALA A 496 12.38 -16.61 39.73
CA ALA A 496 11.60 -17.03 40.87
C ALA A 496 11.01 -18.44 40.64
N ARG A 497 11.78 -19.47 40.98
CA ARG A 497 11.32 -20.87 40.98
C ARG A 497 10.30 -21.10 42.10
N GLY A 498 9.02 -20.92 41.78
CA GLY A 498 7.89 -21.28 42.63
C GLY A 498 7.70 -20.38 43.85
N GLY A 499 6.44 -20.10 44.19
CA GLY A 499 6.11 -19.28 45.35
C GLY A 499 4.69 -18.75 45.32
N ASP A 500 4.25 -18.27 46.48
CA ASP A 500 2.98 -17.56 46.63
C ASP A 500 3.10 -16.15 46.04
N VAL A 501 2.13 -15.78 45.20
CA VAL A 501 2.05 -14.47 44.56
C VAL A 501 0.67 -13.87 44.77
N GLU A 502 0.61 -12.56 44.96
CA GLU A 502 -0.65 -11.80 44.92
C GLU A 502 -0.81 -11.23 43.50
N VAL A 503 -1.93 -11.55 42.86
CA VAL A 503 -2.31 -11.04 41.55
C VAL A 503 -3.28 -9.89 41.73
N THR A 504 -2.93 -8.73 41.16
CA THR A 504 -3.77 -7.53 41.26
C THR A 504 -4.37 -7.17 39.90
N PHE A 505 -5.67 -6.90 39.84
CA PHE A 505 -6.36 -6.37 38.66
C PHE A 505 -6.77 -4.92 38.92
N GLN A 506 -6.33 -4.00 38.04
CA GLN A 506 -6.77 -2.60 38.09
C GLN A 506 -7.65 -2.24 36.89
N ALA A 507 -8.88 -1.80 37.16
CA ALA A 507 -9.80 -1.28 36.14
C ALA A 507 -10.69 -0.19 36.73
N ASP A 508 -10.95 0.88 35.98
CA ASP A 508 -11.86 1.97 36.34
C ASP A 508 -11.61 2.57 37.75
N GLY A 509 -10.34 2.68 38.15
CA GLY A 509 -9.93 3.22 39.46
C GLY A 509 -10.18 2.28 40.65
N ARG A 510 -10.48 1.00 40.40
CA ARG A 510 -10.62 -0.05 41.43
C ARG A 510 -9.54 -1.13 41.29
N THR A 511 -9.17 -1.70 42.43
CA THR A 511 -8.09 -2.68 42.56
C THR A 511 -8.63 -3.94 43.23
N ASP A 512 -8.73 -5.03 42.48
CA ASP A 512 -9.10 -6.36 43.00
C ASP A 512 -7.85 -7.21 43.18
N ARG A 513 -7.71 -7.91 44.32
CA ARG A 513 -6.52 -8.71 44.68
C ARG A 513 -6.88 -10.18 44.89
N PHE A 514 -6.03 -11.08 44.43
CA PHE A 514 -6.26 -12.52 44.50
C PHE A 514 -4.96 -13.27 44.83
N ASP A 515 -5.05 -14.22 45.76
CA ASP A 515 -3.93 -15.10 46.08
C ASP A 515 -3.75 -16.17 45.00
N ALA A 516 -2.51 -16.37 44.58
CA ALA A 516 -2.11 -17.36 43.59
C ALA A 516 -0.76 -17.99 43.94
N GLU A 517 -0.38 -19.02 43.19
CA GLU A 517 0.91 -19.70 43.24
C GLU A 517 1.50 -19.79 41.84
N VAL A 518 2.82 -19.64 41.72
CA VAL A 518 3.55 -19.91 40.46
C VAL A 518 4.03 -21.36 40.49
N THR A 519 3.68 -22.13 39.46
CA THR A 519 4.09 -23.52 39.29
C THR A 519 4.95 -23.67 38.03
N GLU A 520 6.07 -24.41 38.12
CA GLU A 520 6.89 -24.75 36.95
C GLU A 520 6.05 -25.56 35.95
N GLY A 521 5.82 -24.98 34.76
CA GLY A 521 5.24 -25.71 33.64
C GLY A 521 6.29 -26.64 33.04
N GLY A 522 5.92 -27.85 32.63
CA GLY A 522 6.82 -28.83 32.00
C GLY A 522 7.30 -28.44 30.59
N GLY A 523 7.81 -27.21 30.41
CA GLY A 523 8.26 -26.57 29.18
C GLY A 523 8.77 -25.14 29.48
N ALA A 524 9.14 -24.37 28.46
CA ALA A 524 9.79 -23.05 28.60
C ALA A 524 8.90 -21.90 29.17
N LEU A 525 7.80 -22.22 29.87
CA LEU A 525 6.84 -21.23 30.39
C LEU A 525 6.32 -21.65 31.77
N ASP A 526 6.45 -20.76 32.76
CA ASP A 526 5.85 -20.89 34.09
C ASP A 526 4.35 -20.58 34.07
N GLN A 527 3.60 -21.15 35.02
CA GLN A 527 2.13 -20.99 35.11
C GLN A 527 1.72 -20.36 36.44
N VAL A 528 0.77 -19.41 36.40
CA VAL A 528 0.15 -18.82 37.59
C VAL A 528 -1.19 -19.49 37.86
N ARG A 529 -1.40 -19.98 39.09
CA ARG A 529 -2.61 -20.67 39.54
C ARG A 529 -3.22 -19.97 40.75
N PHE A 530 -4.46 -19.48 40.63
CA PHE A 530 -5.19 -18.92 41.76
C PHE A 530 -5.53 -19.97 42.81
N LYS A 531 -5.35 -19.62 44.09
CA LYS A 531 -5.67 -20.49 45.23
C LYS A 531 -7.18 -20.67 45.41
N GLU A 532 -7.96 -19.65 45.05
CA GLU A 532 -9.42 -19.71 45.04
C GLU A 532 -10.03 -19.43 43.65
N PRO A 533 -11.17 -20.06 43.29
CA PRO A 533 -11.85 -19.77 42.03
C PRO A 533 -12.44 -18.35 41.98
N ILE A 534 -12.07 -17.58 40.96
CA ILE A 534 -12.62 -16.22 40.72
C ILE A 534 -14.07 -16.33 40.21
N ARG A 535 -15.04 -15.76 40.94
CA ARG A 535 -16.47 -15.84 40.57
C ARG A 535 -16.89 -14.73 39.60
N ARG A 536 -17.95 -14.97 38.82
CA ARG A 536 -18.52 -14.02 37.85
C ARG A 536 -18.84 -12.68 38.54
N GLY A 537 -18.19 -11.60 38.11
CA GLY A 537 -18.35 -10.26 38.65
C GLY A 537 -17.30 -9.81 39.66
N GLN A 538 -16.42 -10.71 40.13
CA GLN A 538 -15.28 -10.36 41.01
C GLN A 538 -14.05 -9.86 40.25
N ALA A 539 -13.96 -10.12 38.94
CA ALA A 539 -12.99 -9.53 38.05
C ALA A 539 -13.75 -8.98 36.83
N ARG A 540 -14.17 -7.72 36.88
CA ARG A 540 -14.82 -7.07 35.73
C ARG A 540 -13.73 -6.59 34.77
N LEU A 541 -13.78 -7.16 33.55
CA LEU A 541 -13.00 -6.80 32.35
C LEU A 541 -11.46 -6.77 32.55
N ALA A 542 -10.82 -7.89 32.19
CA ALA A 542 -9.37 -8.02 32.03
C ALA A 542 -8.89 -7.32 30.75
N THR A 543 -8.91 -5.99 30.76
CA THR A 543 -8.14 -5.12 29.83
C THR A 543 -7.19 -4.20 30.60
N GLY A 544 -7.07 -4.38 31.91
CA GLY A 544 -6.22 -3.59 32.79
C GLY A 544 -4.87 -4.24 33.09
N ILE A 545 -4.05 -3.50 33.83
CA ILE A 545 -2.72 -3.90 34.28
C ILE A 545 -2.85 -5.06 35.27
N VAL A 546 -2.09 -6.14 35.03
CA VAL A 546 -1.96 -7.25 35.97
C VAL A 546 -0.56 -7.22 36.55
N THR A 547 -0.50 -7.08 37.87
CA THR A 547 0.74 -7.02 38.62
C THR A 547 0.89 -8.29 39.46
N LEU A 548 2.06 -8.92 39.37
CA LEU A 548 2.47 -10.04 40.22
C LEU A 548 3.32 -9.50 41.37
N ASN A 549 2.84 -9.66 42.60
CA ASN A 549 3.60 -9.33 43.82
C ASN A 549 4.07 -10.63 44.48
N TYR A 550 5.38 -10.84 44.59
CA TYR A 550 5.93 -12.01 45.26
C TYR A 550 5.85 -11.82 46.78
N LEU A 551 5.29 -12.82 47.48
CA LEU A 551 5.15 -12.77 48.93
C LEU A 551 6.36 -13.44 49.59
N GLY A 552 7.22 -12.64 50.24
CA GLY A 552 8.27 -13.16 51.14
C GLY A 552 9.72 -12.76 50.85
N ASP A 553 9.99 -11.83 49.93
CA ASP A 553 11.36 -11.34 49.69
C ASP A 553 11.33 -9.80 49.58
N GLU A 554 12.02 -9.09 50.48
CA GLU A 554 11.97 -7.62 50.60
C GLU A 554 12.55 -6.87 49.38
N ASP A 555 13.12 -7.59 48.42
CA ASP A 555 13.76 -7.05 47.21
C ASP A 555 13.04 -7.41 45.87
N THR A 556 11.83 -7.96 45.91
CA THR A 556 11.11 -8.33 44.67
C THR A 556 10.36 -7.15 44.05
N ARG A 557 10.75 -6.78 42.82
CA ARG A 557 10.05 -5.77 42.00
C ARG A 557 8.77 -6.38 41.41
N ALA A 558 7.70 -5.60 41.43
CA ALA A 558 6.45 -5.91 40.72
C ALA A 558 6.70 -6.05 39.20
N GLU A 559 6.35 -7.19 38.62
CA GLU A 559 6.36 -7.40 37.16
C GLU A 559 4.96 -7.12 36.57
N GLU A 560 4.93 -6.37 35.46
CA GLU A 560 3.72 -6.03 34.72
C GLU A 560 3.50 -7.03 33.58
N VAL A 561 2.41 -7.80 33.63
CA VAL A 561 2.13 -8.87 32.65
C VAL A 561 0.87 -8.57 31.86
N ARG A 562 0.97 -8.47 30.53
CA ARG A 562 -0.20 -8.31 29.64
C ARG A 562 -0.90 -9.65 29.43
N LEU A 563 -2.14 -9.78 29.90
CA LEU A 563 -2.95 -10.97 29.69
C LEU A 563 -3.51 -11.04 28.25
N ARG A 564 -3.28 -12.16 27.56
CA ARG A 564 -4.11 -12.59 26.41
C ARG A 564 -5.06 -13.69 26.89
N ALA A 565 -6.38 -13.50 26.74
CA ALA A 565 -7.34 -14.55 27.03
C ALA A 565 -7.15 -15.72 26.06
N ALA A 566 -6.94 -16.93 26.56
CA ALA A 566 -6.85 -18.13 25.74
C ALA A 566 -8.18 -18.39 25.02
N SER A 567 -8.21 -18.19 23.71
CA SER A 567 -9.31 -18.61 22.86
C SER A 567 -9.10 -20.06 22.45
N GLN A 568 -10.01 -20.98 22.79
CA GLN A 568 -10.04 -22.29 22.11
C GLN A 568 -10.68 -22.12 20.73
N ARG A 569 -9.99 -22.60 19.70
CA ARG A 569 -10.46 -22.62 18.31
C ARG A 569 -11.25 -23.90 18.09
N ALA A 570 -12.44 -23.80 17.50
CA ALA A 570 -13.13 -24.92 16.89
C ALA A 570 -13.01 -24.74 15.37
N GLU A 571 -12.43 -25.70 14.67
CA GLU A 571 -12.34 -25.73 13.21
C GLU A 571 -13.46 -26.62 12.66
N LEU A 572 -14.16 -26.12 11.64
CA LEU A 572 -15.18 -26.85 10.90
C LEU A 572 -14.57 -27.17 9.54
N ASP A 573 -14.28 -28.44 9.30
CA ASP A 573 -13.82 -28.91 8.00
C ASP A 573 -15.00 -29.47 7.22
N VAL A 574 -15.23 -28.93 6.02
CA VAL A 574 -16.28 -29.38 5.12
C VAL A 574 -15.65 -30.30 4.08
N GLU A 575 -15.92 -31.58 4.20
CA GLU A 575 -15.30 -32.61 3.36
C GLU A 575 -16.01 -32.74 2.01
N GLU A 576 -17.35 -32.72 1.99
CA GLU A 576 -18.14 -32.88 0.77
C GLU A 576 -19.53 -32.21 0.89
N ILE A 577 -19.99 -31.52 -0.17
CA ILE A 577 -21.37 -31.05 -0.29
C ILE A 577 -21.84 -31.33 -1.73
N GLY A 578 -23.04 -31.89 -1.88
CA GLY A 578 -23.61 -32.26 -3.17
C GLY A 578 -25.13 -32.37 -3.18
N LEU A 579 -25.71 -32.57 -4.35
CA LEU A 579 -27.14 -32.87 -4.51
C LEU A 579 -27.35 -34.39 -4.49
N VAL A 580 -28.23 -34.87 -3.62
CA VAL A 580 -28.69 -36.27 -3.61
C VAL A 580 -30.15 -36.24 -4.04
N GLY A 581 -30.39 -36.50 -5.33
CA GLY A 581 -31.70 -36.25 -5.95
C GLY A 581 -31.96 -34.76 -6.12
N ASP A 582 -33.09 -34.28 -5.61
CA ASP A 582 -33.53 -32.88 -5.59
C ASP A 582 -33.31 -32.20 -4.22
N ARG A 583 -32.51 -32.82 -3.34
CA ARG A 583 -32.18 -32.29 -2.01
C ARG A 583 -30.68 -32.05 -1.87
N LEU A 584 -30.33 -30.96 -1.19
CA LEU A 584 -28.95 -30.62 -0.84
C LEU A 584 -28.49 -31.46 0.36
N SER A 585 -27.34 -32.11 0.26
CA SER A 585 -26.71 -32.89 1.33
C SER A 585 -25.20 -32.64 1.42
N GLY A 586 -24.59 -32.91 2.57
CA GLY A 586 -23.16 -32.71 2.78
C GLY A 586 -22.64 -33.39 4.05
N ARG A 587 -21.31 -33.53 4.14
CA ARG A 587 -20.54 -34.14 5.22
C ARG A 587 -19.28 -33.33 5.54
N GLY A 588 -18.85 -33.37 6.79
CA GLY A 588 -17.63 -32.73 7.28
C GLY A 588 -17.41 -33.03 8.75
N SER A 589 -16.28 -32.56 9.30
CA SER A 589 -15.86 -32.79 10.68
C SER A 589 -15.73 -31.49 11.49
N VAL A 590 -15.92 -31.58 12.81
CA VAL A 590 -15.70 -30.46 13.75
C VAL A 590 -14.60 -30.84 14.73
N SER A 591 -13.62 -29.95 14.93
CA SER A 591 -12.46 -30.20 15.82
C SER A 591 -12.79 -30.26 17.32
N SER A 592 -14.08 -30.20 17.71
CA SER A 592 -14.54 -30.26 19.09
C SER A 592 -15.81 -31.10 19.23
N ARG A 593 -15.89 -31.94 20.28
CA ARG A 593 -17.08 -32.76 20.60
C ARG A 593 -18.22 -31.91 21.17
N ALA A 594 -19.01 -31.27 20.31
CA ALA A 594 -20.17 -30.50 20.72
C ALA A 594 -21.40 -30.81 19.85
N GLU A 595 -22.50 -31.22 20.48
CA GLU A 595 -23.82 -31.29 19.86
C GLU A 595 -24.38 -29.87 19.63
N GLY A 596 -24.98 -29.61 18.46
CA GLY A 596 -25.73 -28.38 18.21
C GLY A 596 -26.34 -28.26 16.81
N VAL A 597 -27.10 -27.18 16.60
CA VAL A 597 -27.81 -26.88 15.35
C VAL A 597 -27.07 -25.77 14.61
N VAL A 598 -26.81 -25.99 13.32
CA VAL A 598 -26.22 -25.00 12.41
C VAL A 598 -27.31 -24.49 11.48
N ARG A 599 -27.46 -23.17 11.36
CA ARG A 599 -28.29 -22.57 10.30
C ARG A 599 -27.40 -22.14 9.15
N LEU A 600 -27.74 -22.55 7.94
CA LEU A 600 -26.98 -22.29 6.73
C LEU A 600 -27.82 -21.41 5.81
N ARG A 601 -27.27 -20.29 5.36
CA ARG A 601 -27.83 -19.55 4.24
C ARG A 601 -27.24 -20.09 2.94
N TYR A 602 -28.05 -20.17 1.87
CA TYR A 602 -27.56 -20.45 0.53
C TYR A 602 -28.31 -19.60 -0.51
N SER A 603 -27.73 -19.44 -1.69
CA SER A 603 -28.35 -18.68 -2.78
C SER A 603 -28.20 -19.36 -4.15
N TYR A 604 -29.12 -19.12 -5.08
CA TYR A 604 -29.01 -19.53 -6.47
C TYR A 604 -29.71 -18.54 -7.39
N LEU A 605 -29.39 -18.52 -8.68
CA LEU A 605 -30.13 -17.71 -9.66
C LEU A 605 -31.27 -18.55 -10.26
N ASP A 606 -32.47 -18.00 -10.34
CA ASP A 606 -33.57 -18.65 -11.07
C ASP A 606 -33.46 -18.50 -12.60
N GLU A 607 -34.40 -19.09 -13.34
CA GLU A 607 -34.42 -19.04 -14.83
C GLU A 607 -34.47 -17.61 -15.40
N ALA A 608 -34.82 -16.60 -14.59
CA ALA A 608 -34.83 -15.19 -14.96
C ALA A 608 -33.55 -14.43 -14.52
N GLY A 609 -32.57 -15.13 -13.94
CA GLY A 609 -31.35 -14.52 -13.39
C GLY A 609 -31.58 -13.79 -12.07
N THR A 610 -32.70 -14.05 -11.38
CA THR A 610 -32.99 -13.41 -10.09
C THR A 610 -32.37 -14.23 -8.94
N PRO A 611 -31.62 -13.60 -8.02
CA PRO A 611 -31.07 -14.29 -6.85
C PRO A 611 -32.17 -14.73 -5.89
N GLN A 612 -32.26 -16.05 -5.68
CA GLN A 612 -33.06 -16.69 -4.66
C GLN A 612 -32.17 -17.02 -3.47
N VAL A 613 -32.62 -16.71 -2.26
CA VAL A 613 -31.86 -16.90 -1.02
C VAL A 613 -32.70 -17.72 -0.05
N HIS A 614 -32.12 -18.79 0.49
CA HIS A 614 -32.80 -19.76 1.34
C HIS A 614 -32.01 -20.05 2.61
N LEU A 615 -32.69 -20.58 3.63
CA LEU A 615 -32.12 -20.86 4.94
C LEU A 615 -32.37 -22.34 5.31
N ALA A 616 -31.31 -23.15 5.33
CA ALA A 616 -31.33 -24.54 5.72
C ALA A 616 -30.91 -24.73 7.19
N ARG A 617 -31.27 -25.88 7.77
CA ARG A 617 -30.80 -26.33 9.10
C ARG A 617 -29.98 -27.61 8.95
N ALA A 618 -28.89 -27.71 9.70
CA ALA A 618 -28.06 -28.90 9.80
C ALA A 618 -27.91 -29.33 11.26
N THR A 619 -27.82 -30.64 11.49
CA THR A 619 -27.64 -31.22 12.83
C THR A 619 -26.30 -31.94 12.90
N ILE A 620 -25.51 -31.65 13.93
CA ILE A 620 -24.21 -32.28 14.19
C ILE A 620 -24.42 -33.53 15.06
N GLN A 621 -23.81 -34.66 14.67
CA GLN A 621 -23.84 -35.93 15.40
C GLN A 621 -22.63 -36.06 16.35
N ASP A 622 -22.73 -37.00 17.30
CA ASP A 622 -21.82 -37.11 18.46
C ASP A 622 -20.36 -37.48 18.12
N ASP A 623 -20.12 -38.03 16.93
CA ASP A 623 -18.80 -38.39 16.41
C ASP A 623 -18.07 -37.23 15.71
N GLY A 624 -18.73 -36.06 15.59
CA GLY A 624 -18.21 -34.89 14.91
C GLY A 624 -18.60 -34.80 13.43
N ASP A 625 -19.29 -35.82 12.90
CA ASP A 625 -19.88 -35.78 11.57
C ASP A 625 -21.19 -34.98 11.61
N TRP A 626 -21.48 -34.22 10.55
CA TRP A 626 -22.78 -33.59 10.38
C TRP A 626 -23.38 -33.92 9.02
N VAL A 627 -24.71 -34.00 9.00
CA VAL A 627 -25.49 -34.21 7.77
C VAL A 627 -26.38 -32.99 7.59
N VAL A 628 -26.20 -32.29 6.47
CA VAL A 628 -27.24 -31.38 5.97
C VAL A 628 -28.34 -32.24 5.37
N ASP A 629 -29.50 -32.26 6.03
CA ASP A 629 -30.76 -32.54 5.37
C ASP A 629 -31.53 -31.23 5.32
N ALA A 630 -31.32 -30.46 4.26
CA ALA A 630 -31.89 -29.14 4.14
C ALA A 630 -33.43 -29.15 4.11
N GLY A 631 -34.09 -30.32 4.00
CA GLY A 631 -35.55 -30.44 4.00
C GLY A 631 -36.24 -29.91 2.74
N GLU A 632 -35.57 -29.00 2.02
CA GLU A 632 -36.13 -28.20 0.93
C GLU A 632 -35.65 -28.70 -0.43
N THR A 633 -36.61 -28.82 -1.34
CA THR A 633 -36.42 -29.33 -2.69
C THR A 633 -35.87 -28.24 -3.60
N VAL A 634 -34.66 -28.42 -4.14
CA VAL A 634 -34.14 -27.54 -5.20
C VAL A 634 -34.99 -27.79 -6.45
N PRO A 635 -35.45 -26.75 -7.18
CA PRO A 635 -36.31 -26.95 -8.34
C PRO A 635 -35.72 -27.98 -9.34
N PRO A 636 -36.46 -29.03 -9.73
CA PRO A 636 -35.92 -30.16 -10.50
C PRO A 636 -35.30 -29.77 -11.86
N ARG A 637 -35.64 -28.61 -12.40
CA ARG A 637 -35.08 -28.08 -13.66
C ARG A 637 -33.68 -27.49 -13.47
N LEU A 638 -33.42 -26.78 -12.38
CA LEU A 638 -32.10 -26.17 -12.08
C LEU A 638 -31.00 -27.24 -11.91
N ALA A 639 -31.33 -28.35 -11.24
CA ALA A 639 -30.43 -29.48 -11.05
C ALA A 639 -30.09 -30.25 -12.35
N ARG A 640 -30.96 -30.17 -13.36
CA ARG A 640 -30.77 -30.87 -14.66
C ARG A 640 -30.12 -30.02 -15.74
N CYS A 641 -30.06 -28.70 -15.58
CA CYS A 641 -29.57 -27.78 -16.62
C CYS A 641 -28.16 -27.26 -16.39
N GLY A 642 -27.44 -27.73 -15.36
CA GLY A 642 -26.08 -27.26 -15.05
C GLY A 642 -26.01 -25.77 -14.68
N GLY A 643 -27.08 -25.23 -14.09
CA GLY A 643 -27.13 -23.81 -13.71
C GLY A 643 -26.12 -23.43 -12.62
N TYR A 644 -25.74 -22.15 -12.57
CA TYR A 644 -24.85 -21.61 -11.54
C TYR A 644 -25.49 -21.69 -10.15
N LEU A 645 -24.97 -22.58 -9.31
CA LEU A 645 -25.30 -22.67 -7.89
C LEU A 645 -24.13 -22.12 -7.07
N SER A 646 -24.23 -20.86 -6.66
CA SER A 646 -23.25 -20.24 -5.76
C SER A 646 -23.72 -20.39 -4.31
N ILE A 647 -23.16 -21.38 -3.61
CA ILE A 647 -23.51 -21.65 -2.21
C ILE A 647 -22.62 -20.79 -1.32
N LEU A 648 -23.14 -19.64 -0.88
CA LEU A 648 -22.49 -18.80 0.13
C LEU A 648 -22.97 -19.22 1.52
N PHE A 649 -22.14 -19.97 2.26
CA PHE A 649 -22.47 -20.33 3.63
C PHE A 649 -22.27 -19.13 4.55
N THR A 650 -23.36 -18.59 5.07
CA THR A 650 -23.34 -17.76 6.29
C THR A 650 -24.21 -18.43 7.32
N GLY A 651 -23.72 -18.51 8.55
CA GLY A 651 -24.40 -19.27 9.58
C GLY A 651 -24.04 -18.84 10.97
N TYR A 652 -24.83 -19.32 11.92
CA TYR A 652 -24.46 -19.25 13.32
C TYR A 652 -24.73 -20.58 14.01
N PHE A 653 -23.84 -20.97 14.91
CA PHE A 653 -24.00 -22.15 15.76
C PHE A 653 -24.76 -21.74 17.02
N GLU A 654 -25.80 -22.49 17.39
CA GLU A 654 -26.51 -22.30 18.67
C GLU A 654 -26.13 -23.46 19.61
N ARG A 655 -25.43 -23.15 20.71
CA ARG A 655 -25.20 -24.11 21.81
C ARG A 655 -26.04 -23.74 23.02
N ARG A 656 -26.83 -24.70 23.54
CA ARG A 656 -27.44 -24.57 24.86
C ARG A 656 -26.55 -25.22 25.90
N ILE A 657 -26.02 -24.42 26.82
CA ILE A 657 -25.36 -24.94 28.03
C ILE A 657 -26.18 -24.48 29.22
N ARG A 658 -26.84 -25.43 29.90
CA ARG A 658 -27.61 -25.20 31.14
C ARG A 658 -28.56 -23.99 31.09
N GLY A 659 -29.29 -23.84 29.99
CA GLY A 659 -30.38 -22.86 29.85
C GLY A 659 -29.98 -21.50 29.23
N GLU A 660 -28.69 -21.22 29.04
CA GLU A 660 -28.24 -20.05 28.28
C GLU A 660 -27.91 -20.42 26.83
N MET A 661 -28.25 -19.53 25.89
CA MET A 661 -27.99 -19.64 24.45
C MET A 661 -26.67 -18.94 24.11
N LEU A 662 -25.74 -19.68 23.50
CA LEU A 662 -24.52 -19.13 22.92
C LEU A 662 -24.65 -19.15 21.39
N ALA A 663 -24.47 -17.99 20.75
CA ALA A 663 -24.48 -17.84 19.30
C ALA A 663 -23.06 -17.52 18.81
N TYR A 664 -22.61 -18.23 17.78
CA TYR A 664 -21.30 -18.04 17.15
C TYR A 664 -21.51 -17.60 15.71
N GLN A 665 -20.83 -16.56 15.23
CA GLN A 665 -20.94 -16.12 13.83
C GLN A 665 -19.88 -16.80 12.96
N LEU A 666 -20.31 -17.38 11.83
CA LEU A 666 -19.42 -17.93 10.81
C LEU A 666 -19.24 -16.89 9.69
N ASP A 667 -17.99 -16.60 9.31
CA ASP A 667 -17.67 -15.84 8.10
C ASP A 667 -17.53 -16.77 6.88
N ALA A 668 -17.95 -16.24 5.73
CA ALA A 668 -18.26 -17.03 4.54
C ALA A 668 -17.03 -17.60 3.82
N GLY A 669 -17.13 -18.87 3.42
CA GLY A 669 -16.29 -19.45 2.36
C GLY A 669 -17.07 -19.51 1.06
N GLN A 670 -16.48 -19.06 -0.06
CA GLN A 670 -17.05 -19.28 -1.40
C GLN A 670 -16.48 -20.55 -2.00
N THR A 671 -17.35 -21.48 -2.40
CA THR A 671 -16.98 -22.51 -3.38
C THR A 671 -17.48 -22.04 -4.75
N ARG A 672 -16.56 -21.75 -5.67
CA ARG A 672 -16.87 -21.54 -7.10
C ARG A 672 -16.31 -22.72 -7.89
N ARG A 673 -17.06 -23.21 -8.87
CA ARG A 673 -16.50 -23.97 -10.00
C ARG A 673 -17.12 -23.47 -11.31
N PRO A 674 -16.38 -23.59 -12.44
CA PRO A 674 -16.79 -23.01 -13.71
C PRO A 674 -18.08 -23.62 -14.26
#